data_AF-A0AAJ7SGQ2-F1
#
_entry.id   AF-A0AAJ7SGQ2-F1
#
_cell.length_a   1.000
_cell.length_b   1.000
_cell.length_c   1.000
_cell.angle_alpha   90.00
_cell.angle_beta   90.00
_cell.angle_gamma   90.00
#
_symmetry.space_group_name_H-M   'P 1'
#
loop_
_entity.id
_entity.type
_entity.pdbx_description
1 polymer ?
#
loop_
_entity_poly.entity_id
_entity_poly.type
_entity_poly.pdbx_seq_one_letter_code
_entity_poly.pdbx_strand_id
1 'polypeptide(L)'
;MPPVREAVSLWAHFGRELALSTDQHGLLWLPFEVLQSPQSYAESYKYLIEKLRIEPCGNPAVFLRRTKSGESWWQNVIFKVAVASKSGKCIWTPIPEVDQSALLSDDFLSPDYLSSQLDEIAIEDTMSVQRDMRSQIHKVFESARFTDERRGALSAELLDSVWPCEKISRSGFLKFMENTYIDSPTGLIDIFRACCQPISSFAWPFDVLCALACLEPSTAHGDVSGEMRSRYIFRFYDRDEDGFLNKAELAALVRDVEQARSSDSLTDLEHTITEARRAFNLDETALLGSSAFSKALGNLQYRGTSTLFRAKSSAFHKMSLMKVSKAAKRRRASENEQNPEEQNYTIALHTVRVRRTGSVSEALTWWDAQSRDENQNRGIASVAQNRQEQRMGRSISVNSFNEANHPNELLLALRYFEHEVPPSAKNSPKLAFSWGDVDRTALANSVLKVCDSLYKILMKEERLLRLRSPTYILGDIHGNYRDLMCFEKALWRMGPVVTPCSFLFLGDFVDRGPNSLEVIAHLFSDKLLGPEKFYLLRGNHEIRGVQKIFGFHSECCQKFGENLGTRVWEAINKCFDAMPLAAVIDDKLFCVHGGIPPDWLLEISGQPMGIEAINHIPKPLSDPEEQSPLAWELMWSDPVSKSDEPPAIPSEDGDAMYSEDFLPNPKRRTAHMFSSRALSKFLDSNQLSHVIRAHEVQQAGFQVQQNERLLTVFSSSHYCGGSNEAACVLADRLKLRMIRLDTS
;
A
#
# COMPACT_ATOMS: atom_id res chain seq x y z
N MET A 1 4.49 27.68 -31.57
CA MET A 1 3.63 26.49 -31.71
C MET A 1 2.49 26.61 -30.69
N PRO A 2 1.26 26.20 -31.05
CA PRO A 2 0.05 26.50 -30.29
C PRO A 2 0.07 25.82 -28.90
N PRO A 3 -0.67 26.36 -27.92
CA PRO A 3 -0.73 25.82 -26.57
C PRO A 3 -1.23 24.39 -26.61
N VAL A 4 -0.47 23.48 -26.00
CA VAL A 4 -0.84 22.07 -25.82
C VAL A 4 -2.15 22.04 -25.02
N ARG A 5 -3.20 21.53 -25.67
CA ARG A 5 -4.54 21.32 -25.13
C ARG A 5 -4.50 20.08 -24.23
N GLU A 6 -4.56 20.26 -22.92
CA GLU A 6 -4.71 19.15 -21.97
C GLU A 6 -6.20 18.90 -21.67
N ALA A 7 -6.65 17.65 -21.82
CA ALA A 7 -8.02 17.19 -21.62
C ALA A 7 -8.22 16.58 -20.20
N VAL A 8 -9.46 16.58 -19.70
CA VAL A 8 -9.82 16.30 -18.30
C VAL A 8 -11.02 15.33 -18.21
N SER A 9 -11.04 14.43 -17.21
CA SER A 9 -12.14 13.50 -16.88
C SER A 9 -12.91 13.92 -15.62
N LEU A 10 -14.20 13.57 -15.56
CA LEU A 10 -15.12 13.95 -14.47
C LEU A 10 -15.86 12.75 -13.90
N TRP A 11 -15.98 12.69 -12.57
CA TRP A 11 -16.90 11.81 -11.85
C TRP A 11 -17.88 12.66 -11.05
N ALA A 12 -19.19 12.43 -11.21
CA ALA A 12 -20.23 13.14 -10.48
C ALA A 12 -20.64 12.36 -9.22
N HIS A 13 -20.50 12.97 -8.05
CA HIS A 13 -21.17 12.54 -6.82
C HIS A 13 -22.45 13.38 -6.64
N PHE A 14 -23.52 12.74 -6.19
CA PHE A 14 -24.79 13.39 -5.81
C PHE A 14 -24.50 14.53 -4.82
N GLY A 15 -24.82 15.78 -5.20
CA GLY A 15 -24.69 16.95 -4.33
C GLY A 15 -23.69 18.02 -4.80
N ARG A 16 -24.06 18.75 -5.86
CA ARG A 16 -23.70 20.16 -6.18
C ARG A 16 -22.26 20.64 -6.39
N GLU A 17 -21.18 19.84 -6.37
CA GLU A 17 -19.91 20.30 -6.95
C GLU A 17 -19.17 19.18 -7.72
N LEU A 18 -18.93 19.40 -9.01
CA LEU A 18 -18.10 18.53 -9.87
C LEU A 18 -16.62 18.80 -9.58
N ALA A 19 -15.88 17.78 -9.15
CA ALA A 19 -14.43 17.81 -9.01
C ALA A 19 -13.75 17.10 -10.21
N LEU A 20 -12.68 17.71 -10.74
CA LEU A 20 -11.98 17.31 -11.97
C LEU A 20 -10.70 16.51 -11.68
N SER A 21 -10.43 15.48 -12.49
CA SER A 21 -9.16 14.72 -12.54
C SER A 21 -8.68 14.57 -13.99
N THR A 22 -7.37 14.59 -14.25
CA THR A 22 -6.79 14.68 -15.60
C THR A 22 -6.49 13.31 -16.22
N ASP A 23 -7.42 12.73 -16.96
CA ASP A 23 -7.14 11.75 -18.01
C ASP A 23 -8.13 11.85 -19.19
N GLN A 24 -7.87 11.08 -20.25
CA GLN A 24 -8.31 11.37 -21.62
C GLN A 24 -9.71 10.80 -21.89
N HIS A 25 -10.75 11.63 -21.74
CA HIS A 25 -11.95 11.82 -22.59
C HIS A 25 -12.93 12.69 -21.79
N GLY A 26 -13.18 13.93 -22.23
CA GLY A 26 -13.98 14.90 -21.49
C GLY A 26 -15.48 14.58 -21.51
N LEU A 27 -15.91 13.66 -20.65
CA LEU A 27 -17.31 13.26 -20.45
C LEU A 27 -17.89 14.01 -19.25
N LEU A 28 -18.99 14.75 -19.44
CA LEU A 28 -19.74 15.39 -18.36
C LEU A 28 -21.15 14.78 -18.30
N TRP A 29 -21.59 14.49 -17.08
CA TRP A 29 -22.97 14.13 -16.82
C TRP A 29 -23.78 15.38 -16.51
N LEU A 30 -24.75 15.67 -17.38
CA LEU A 30 -25.62 16.82 -17.20
C LEU A 30 -26.99 16.37 -16.68
N PRO A 31 -27.46 16.96 -15.56
CA PRO A 31 -28.81 16.70 -15.08
C PRO A 31 -29.81 17.36 -16.03
N PHE A 32 -30.84 16.60 -16.41
CA PHE A 32 -31.99 17.12 -17.13
C PHE A 32 -33.13 17.40 -16.15
N GLU A 33 -33.55 18.66 -16.04
CA GLU A 33 -34.72 19.04 -15.25
C GLU A 33 -36.01 18.62 -15.97
N VAL A 34 -36.93 18.01 -15.22
CA VAL A 34 -38.05 17.18 -15.70
C VAL A 34 -39.17 17.98 -16.42
N LEU A 35 -39.05 19.30 -16.56
CA LEU A 35 -40.15 20.13 -17.05
C LEU A 35 -40.51 19.91 -18.53
N GLN A 36 -39.62 19.31 -19.34
CA GLN A 36 -39.92 18.68 -20.64
C GLN A 36 -38.64 17.97 -21.13
N SER A 37 -38.49 16.68 -20.83
CA SER A 37 -37.33 15.91 -21.26
C SER A 37 -37.29 15.83 -22.80
N PRO A 38 -36.20 16.26 -23.48
CA PRO A 38 -36.08 16.09 -24.92
C PRO A 38 -36.18 14.60 -25.28
N GLN A 39 -36.88 14.23 -26.35
CA GLN A 39 -37.12 12.83 -26.73
C GLN A 39 -36.23 12.34 -27.87
N SER A 40 -35.50 13.25 -28.51
CA SER A 40 -34.59 12.94 -29.61
C SER A 40 -33.21 13.55 -29.40
N TYR A 41 -32.23 13.04 -30.13
CA TYR A 41 -30.89 13.64 -30.22
C TYR A 41 -30.97 15.13 -30.55
N ALA A 42 -31.79 15.50 -31.54
CA ALA A 42 -31.92 16.87 -32.03
C ALA A 42 -32.43 17.84 -30.94
N GLU A 43 -33.43 17.43 -30.15
CA GLU A 43 -33.96 18.24 -29.06
C GLU A 43 -32.95 18.40 -27.92
N SER A 44 -32.23 17.33 -27.57
CA SER A 44 -31.16 17.37 -26.56
C SER A 44 -30.00 18.26 -26.99
N TYR A 45 -29.57 18.14 -28.24
CA TYR A 45 -28.51 18.94 -28.83
C TYR A 45 -28.87 20.43 -28.84
N LYS A 46 -30.10 20.76 -29.26
CA LYS A 46 -30.63 22.14 -29.24
C LYS A 46 -30.70 22.71 -27.83
N TYR A 47 -31.16 21.93 -26.85
CA TYR A 47 -31.21 22.35 -25.45
C TYR A 47 -29.82 22.73 -24.90
N LEU A 48 -28.79 21.94 -25.17
CA LEU A 48 -27.43 22.19 -24.68
C LEU A 48 -26.81 23.46 -25.27
N ILE A 49 -27.05 23.72 -26.56
CA ILE A 49 -26.57 24.93 -27.22
C ILE A 49 -27.34 26.16 -26.71
N GLU A 50 -28.67 26.10 -26.68
CA GLU A 50 -29.48 27.28 -26.33
C GLU A 50 -29.44 27.62 -24.84
N LYS A 51 -29.46 26.62 -23.95
CA LYS A 51 -29.52 26.82 -22.50
C LYS A 51 -28.16 26.84 -21.83
N LEU A 52 -27.26 25.94 -22.22
CA LEU A 52 -25.96 25.79 -21.57
C LEU A 52 -24.81 26.41 -22.38
N ARG A 53 -25.05 26.79 -23.64
CA ARG A 53 -24.03 27.28 -24.59
C ARG A 53 -22.86 26.31 -24.73
N ILE A 54 -23.17 25.01 -24.74
CA ILE A 54 -22.22 23.90 -24.90
C ILE A 54 -22.50 23.22 -26.24
N GLU A 55 -21.46 23.05 -27.06
CA GLU A 55 -21.50 22.25 -28.29
C GLU A 55 -20.96 20.84 -27.99
N PRO A 56 -21.80 19.79 -28.09
CA PRO A 56 -21.36 18.40 -27.99
C PRO A 56 -20.39 18.04 -29.11
N CYS A 57 -19.34 17.26 -28.82
CA CYS A 57 -18.42 16.74 -29.82
C CYS A 57 -18.09 15.26 -29.56
N GLY A 58 -17.93 14.42 -30.58
CA GLY A 58 -17.58 12.99 -30.41
C GLY A 58 -18.69 12.04 -30.85
N ASN A 59 -18.62 10.76 -30.44
CA ASN A 59 -19.50 9.71 -30.93
C ASN A 59 -20.98 9.97 -30.54
N PRO A 60 -21.92 10.13 -31.50
CA PRO A 60 -23.33 10.38 -31.24
C PRO A 60 -24.03 9.29 -30.42
N ALA A 61 -23.58 8.03 -30.51
CA ALA A 61 -24.14 6.91 -29.76
C ALA A 61 -23.93 7.04 -28.24
N VAL A 62 -22.85 7.73 -27.81
CA VAL A 62 -22.62 8.04 -26.38
C VAL A 62 -23.61 9.08 -25.89
N PHE A 63 -23.97 10.02 -26.77
CA PHE A 63 -24.96 11.06 -26.52
C PHE A 63 -26.41 10.56 -26.61
N LEU A 64 -26.65 9.41 -27.25
CA LEU A 64 -27.99 8.83 -27.29
C LEU A 64 -28.39 8.15 -25.98
N ARG A 65 -27.44 7.85 -25.06
CA ARG A 65 -27.73 7.10 -23.84
C ARG A 65 -28.07 7.97 -22.64
N ARG A 66 -29.22 7.73 -22.02
CA ARG A 66 -29.65 8.34 -20.76
C ARG A 66 -29.69 7.34 -19.64
N THR A 67 -29.28 7.78 -18.46
CA THR A 67 -29.31 6.97 -17.25
C THR A 67 -30.15 7.66 -16.19
N LYS A 68 -31.07 6.89 -15.60
CA LYS A 68 -31.90 7.38 -14.50
C LYS A 68 -31.20 7.14 -13.18
N SER A 69 -30.98 8.20 -12.40
CA SER A 69 -30.39 8.14 -11.06
C SER A 69 -31.21 8.96 -10.08
N GLY A 70 -31.90 8.27 -9.16
CA GLY A 70 -32.93 8.88 -8.32
C GLY A 70 -34.15 9.31 -9.14
N GLU A 71 -34.63 10.54 -8.92
CA GLU A 71 -35.74 11.14 -9.68
C GLU A 71 -35.31 11.88 -10.96
N SER A 72 -34.00 12.04 -11.18
CA SER A 72 -33.46 12.81 -12.30
C SER A 72 -32.90 11.93 -13.41
N TRP A 73 -33.06 12.40 -14.65
CA TRP A 73 -32.38 11.82 -15.81
C TRP A 73 -31.04 12.51 -16.03
N TRP A 74 -30.05 11.71 -16.40
CA TRP A 74 -28.69 12.18 -16.64
C TRP A 74 -28.26 11.77 -18.04
N GLN A 75 -27.65 12.71 -18.76
CA GLN A 75 -27.13 12.52 -20.12
C GLN A 75 -25.61 12.64 -20.11
N ASN A 76 -24.93 11.73 -20.80
CA ASN A 76 -23.50 11.82 -21.02
C ASN A 76 -23.21 12.71 -22.24
N VAL A 77 -22.38 13.73 -22.05
CA VAL A 77 -22.02 14.71 -23.10
C VAL A 77 -20.50 14.90 -23.14
N ILE A 78 -19.93 14.82 -24.34
CA ILE A 78 -18.52 15.10 -24.59
C ILE A 78 -18.38 16.52 -25.16
N PHE A 79 -17.38 17.29 -24.71
CA PHE A 79 -17.19 18.69 -25.13
C PHE A 79 -15.71 19.13 -25.11
N LYS A 80 -15.41 20.28 -25.73
CA LYS A 80 -14.05 20.87 -25.76
C LYS A 80 -13.85 21.87 -24.60
N VAL A 81 -12.69 21.80 -23.92
CA VAL A 81 -12.28 22.69 -22.82
C VAL A 81 -11.21 23.69 -23.30
N ALA A 82 -11.27 24.95 -22.84
CA ALA A 82 -10.38 26.01 -23.33
C ALA A 82 -9.15 26.30 -22.44
N VAL A 83 -9.26 26.36 -21.11
CA VAL A 83 -8.11 26.57 -20.19
C VAL A 83 -8.39 25.99 -18.79
N ALA A 84 -7.41 25.27 -18.21
CA ALA A 84 -7.40 24.88 -16.80
C ALA A 84 -6.69 25.96 -15.95
N SER A 85 -7.38 26.54 -14.96
CA SER A 85 -6.74 27.49 -14.04
C SER A 85 -5.95 26.79 -12.93
N LYS A 86 -4.92 27.44 -12.38
CA LYS A 86 -4.10 26.94 -11.25
C LYS A 86 -4.89 26.66 -9.95
N SER A 87 -6.16 27.05 -9.87
CA SER A 87 -7.06 26.78 -8.75
C SER A 87 -7.97 25.55 -8.98
N GLY A 88 -7.73 24.75 -10.03
CA GLY A 88 -8.52 23.55 -10.32
C GLY A 88 -9.94 23.81 -10.86
N LYS A 89 -10.33 25.08 -11.07
CA LYS A 89 -11.60 25.44 -11.72
C LYS A 89 -11.41 25.45 -13.23
N CYS A 90 -12.08 24.55 -13.95
CA CYS A 90 -12.26 24.64 -15.40
C CYS A 90 -13.34 25.67 -15.73
N ILE A 91 -13.06 26.54 -16.69
CA ILE A 91 -14.02 27.47 -17.27
C ILE A 91 -14.16 27.07 -18.73
N TRP A 92 -15.34 26.62 -19.15
CA TRP A 92 -15.61 26.41 -20.57
C TRP A 92 -15.75 27.76 -21.28
N THR A 93 -15.40 27.84 -22.56
CA THR A 93 -15.65 29.06 -23.35
C THR A 93 -17.09 29.02 -23.84
N PRO A 94 -17.96 29.94 -23.41
CA PRO A 94 -19.29 30.06 -23.99
C PRO A 94 -19.15 30.43 -25.47
N ILE A 95 -19.91 29.78 -26.35
CA ILE A 95 -19.93 30.16 -27.76
C ILE A 95 -20.51 31.58 -27.87
N PRO A 96 -19.79 32.56 -28.46
CA PRO A 96 -20.19 33.97 -28.44
C PRO A 96 -21.46 34.25 -29.23
N GLU A 97 -21.66 33.56 -30.36
CA GLU A 97 -22.85 33.63 -31.20
C GLU A 97 -23.26 32.21 -31.58
N VAL A 98 -24.53 31.85 -31.34
CA VAL A 98 -25.07 30.57 -31.78
C VAL A 98 -25.25 30.65 -33.29
N ASP A 99 -24.30 30.11 -34.04
CA ASP A 99 -24.45 29.95 -35.48
C ASP A 99 -25.50 28.87 -35.74
N GLN A 100 -26.72 29.29 -36.08
CA GLN A 100 -27.82 28.38 -36.39
C GLN A 100 -27.53 27.51 -37.63
N SER A 101 -26.51 27.84 -38.44
CA SER A 101 -26.09 27.01 -39.56
C SER A 101 -25.41 25.71 -39.13
N ALA A 102 -24.83 25.64 -37.92
CA ALA A 102 -24.22 24.42 -37.38
C ALA A 102 -25.25 23.33 -37.03
N LEU A 103 -26.51 23.69 -36.78
CA LEU A 103 -27.63 22.74 -36.63
C LEU A 103 -28.02 22.08 -37.96
N LEU A 104 -27.55 22.62 -39.08
CA LEU A 104 -27.91 22.21 -40.44
C LEU A 104 -26.68 21.81 -41.28
N SER A 105 -25.46 21.87 -40.73
CA SER A 105 -24.26 21.43 -41.46
C SER A 105 -24.17 19.91 -41.38
N ASP A 106 -24.38 19.25 -42.51
CA ASP A 106 -24.31 17.79 -42.72
C ASP A 106 -22.96 17.14 -42.35
N ASP A 107 -21.96 17.92 -41.90
CA ASP A 107 -20.57 17.49 -41.75
C ASP A 107 -20.24 16.73 -40.44
N PHE A 108 -21.16 16.66 -39.46
CA PHE A 108 -20.86 16.04 -38.16
C PHE A 108 -21.78 14.90 -37.70
N LEU A 109 -22.90 14.65 -38.37
CA LEU A 109 -23.87 13.59 -38.00
C LEU A 109 -24.52 13.01 -39.25
N SER A 110 -24.60 11.67 -39.37
CA SER A 110 -25.41 11.09 -40.43
C SER A 110 -26.90 11.45 -40.21
N PRO A 111 -27.69 11.59 -41.29
CA PRO A 111 -29.14 11.86 -41.19
C PRO A 111 -29.89 10.89 -40.28
N ASP A 112 -29.39 9.66 -40.12
CA ASP A 112 -30.00 8.63 -39.27
C ASP A 112 -30.02 9.03 -37.79
N TYR A 113 -28.98 9.73 -37.31
CA TYR A 113 -28.85 10.13 -35.90
C TYR A 113 -29.76 11.30 -35.51
N LEU A 114 -30.07 12.20 -36.45
CA LEU A 114 -30.98 13.32 -36.22
C LEU A 114 -32.41 12.84 -35.88
N SER A 115 -32.78 11.67 -36.39
CA SER A 115 -34.08 11.02 -36.15
C SER A 115 -34.07 9.95 -35.06
N SER A 116 -32.90 9.62 -34.50
CA SER A 116 -32.72 8.55 -33.51
C SER A 116 -33.31 8.92 -32.14
N GLN A 117 -34.09 7.99 -31.57
CA GLN A 117 -34.59 8.10 -30.20
C GLN A 117 -33.48 7.84 -29.18
N LEU A 118 -33.62 8.44 -28.00
CA LEU A 118 -32.67 8.27 -26.90
C LEU A 118 -32.85 6.89 -26.26
N ASP A 119 -31.73 6.19 -26.05
CA ASP A 119 -31.67 4.91 -25.34
C ASP A 119 -31.67 5.14 -23.83
N GLU A 120 -32.78 4.79 -23.17
CA GLU A 120 -32.94 4.92 -21.72
C GLU A 120 -32.62 3.61 -21.01
N ILE A 121 -31.66 3.64 -20.08
CA ILE A 121 -31.22 2.47 -19.34
C ILE A 121 -31.29 2.76 -17.84
N ALA A 122 -31.94 1.86 -17.08
CA ALA A 122 -31.94 1.92 -15.62
C ALA A 122 -30.61 1.42 -15.05
N ILE A 123 -30.16 2.02 -13.94
CA ILE A 123 -28.91 1.61 -13.27
C ILE A 123 -28.95 0.11 -12.89
N GLU A 124 -30.13 -0.39 -12.53
CA GLU A 124 -30.39 -1.79 -12.17
C GLU A 124 -30.10 -2.76 -13.32
N ASP A 125 -30.41 -2.39 -14.57
CA ASP A 125 -30.13 -3.18 -15.77
C ASP A 125 -28.65 -3.17 -16.15
N THR A 126 -27.91 -2.12 -15.74
CA THR A 126 -26.45 -2.05 -15.96
C THR A 126 -25.71 -3.03 -15.04
N MET A 127 -26.23 -3.26 -13.83
CA MET A 127 -25.64 -4.20 -12.86
C MET A 127 -25.87 -5.67 -13.23
N SER A 128 -26.93 -6.01 -13.96
CA SER A 128 -27.19 -7.38 -14.44
C SER A 128 -26.23 -7.79 -15.55
N VAL A 129 -25.96 -6.91 -16.51
CA VAL A 129 -24.98 -7.11 -17.59
C VAL A 129 -23.55 -7.30 -17.05
N GLN A 130 -23.18 -6.55 -16.00
CA GLN A 130 -21.87 -6.72 -15.35
C GLN A 130 -21.73 -8.06 -14.61
N ARG A 131 -22.83 -8.63 -14.07
CA ARG A 131 -22.83 -9.96 -13.44
C ARG A 131 -22.63 -11.08 -14.47
N ASP A 132 -23.28 -11.00 -15.63
CA ASP A 132 -23.11 -11.98 -16.70
C ASP A 132 -21.70 -11.96 -17.30
N MET A 133 -21.13 -10.77 -17.51
CA MET A 133 -19.77 -10.62 -18.03
C MET A 133 -18.72 -11.23 -17.09
N ARG A 134 -18.87 -11.06 -15.77
CA ARG A 134 -18.00 -11.68 -14.76
C ARG A 134 -18.11 -13.21 -14.76
N SER A 135 -19.32 -13.75 -14.94
CA SER A 135 -19.55 -15.19 -15.05
C SER A 135 -18.86 -15.79 -16.28
N GLN A 136 -18.90 -15.09 -17.42
CA GLN A 136 -18.27 -15.55 -18.66
C GLN A 136 -16.73 -15.55 -18.56
N ILE A 137 -16.14 -14.52 -17.98
CA ILE A 137 -14.69 -14.41 -17.79
C ILE A 137 -14.16 -15.52 -16.86
N HIS A 138 -14.91 -15.86 -15.82
CA HIS A 138 -14.55 -16.95 -14.90
C HIS A 138 -14.42 -18.30 -15.62
N LYS A 139 -15.36 -18.63 -16.51
CA LYS A 139 -15.36 -19.87 -17.30
C LYS A 139 -14.15 -19.98 -18.23
N VAL A 140 -13.67 -18.87 -18.79
CA VAL A 140 -12.45 -18.85 -19.62
C VAL A 140 -11.22 -19.20 -18.79
N PHE A 141 -11.09 -18.62 -17.60
CA PHE A 141 -9.98 -18.92 -16.70
C PHE A 141 -9.99 -20.37 -16.21
N GLU A 142 -11.17 -20.91 -15.89
CA GLU A 142 -11.34 -22.33 -15.56
C GLU A 142 -10.88 -23.23 -16.71
N SER A 143 -11.32 -22.91 -17.94
CA SER A 143 -10.95 -23.67 -19.14
C SER A 143 -9.45 -23.63 -19.43
N ALA A 144 -8.81 -22.48 -19.21
CA ALA A 144 -7.36 -22.31 -19.33
C ALA A 144 -6.55 -22.93 -18.18
N ARG A 145 -7.21 -23.45 -17.13
CA ARG A 145 -6.58 -23.89 -15.88
C ARG A 145 -5.80 -22.78 -15.16
N PHE A 146 -6.30 -21.55 -15.27
CA PHE A 146 -5.83 -20.37 -14.54
C PHE A 146 -6.53 -20.35 -13.18
N THR A 147 -6.12 -21.25 -12.28
CA THR A 147 -6.57 -21.20 -10.87
C THR A 147 -6.18 -19.86 -10.22
N ASP A 148 -6.82 -19.48 -9.12
CA ASP A 148 -6.51 -18.22 -8.42
C ASP A 148 -5.02 -18.05 -8.13
N GLU A 149 -4.36 -19.12 -7.69
CA GLU A 149 -2.91 -19.14 -7.45
C GLU A 149 -2.10 -18.86 -8.73
N ARG A 150 -2.48 -19.51 -9.84
CA ARG A 150 -1.80 -19.39 -11.12
C ARG A 150 -2.01 -18.00 -11.74
N ARG A 151 -3.24 -17.49 -11.66
CA ARG A 151 -3.62 -16.16 -12.11
C ARG A 151 -2.92 -15.07 -11.29
N GLY A 152 -2.85 -15.24 -9.97
CA GLY A 152 -2.12 -14.33 -9.08
C GLY A 152 -0.62 -14.28 -9.39
N ALA A 153 0.00 -15.44 -9.64
CA ALA A 153 1.42 -15.50 -9.99
C ALA A 153 1.73 -14.81 -11.34
N LEU A 154 0.92 -15.05 -12.37
CA LEU A 154 1.01 -14.37 -13.66
C LEU A 154 0.76 -12.87 -13.53
N SER A 155 -0.24 -12.46 -12.75
CA SER A 155 -0.54 -11.05 -12.50
C SER A 155 0.60 -10.34 -11.78
N ALA A 156 1.27 -11.01 -10.83
CA ALA A 156 2.42 -10.46 -10.13
C ALA A 156 3.62 -10.28 -11.07
N GLU A 157 3.92 -11.28 -11.90
CA GLU A 157 5.00 -11.21 -12.90
C GLU A 157 4.72 -10.11 -13.95
N LEU A 158 3.46 -10.00 -14.39
CA LEU A 158 3.02 -8.96 -15.30
C LEU A 158 3.21 -7.56 -14.71
N LEU A 159 2.77 -7.35 -13.46
CA LEU A 159 2.92 -6.06 -12.77
C LEU A 159 4.39 -5.71 -12.49
N ASP A 160 5.21 -6.68 -12.12
CA ASP A 160 6.66 -6.48 -11.90
C ASP A 160 7.38 -6.07 -13.19
N SER A 161 6.95 -6.61 -14.33
CA SER A 161 7.54 -6.29 -15.64
C SER A 161 7.25 -4.88 -16.15
N VAL A 162 6.18 -4.23 -15.65
CA VAL A 162 5.72 -2.90 -16.11
C VAL A 162 5.74 -1.82 -15.03
N TRP A 163 6.05 -2.17 -13.78
CA TRP A 163 6.18 -1.22 -12.68
C TRP A 163 7.20 -0.10 -13.02
N PRO A 164 6.88 1.19 -12.79
CA PRO A 164 5.79 1.74 -11.96
C PRO A 164 4.48 2.05 -12.70
N CYS A 165 4.29 1.57 -13.92
CA CYS A 165 3.10 1.89 -14.71
C CYS A 165 1.95 0.92 -14.42
N GLU A 166 0.73 1.45 -14.22
CA GLU A 166 -0.50 0.64 -14.07
C GLU A 166 -1.01 0.10 -15.43
N LYS A 167 -0.49 0.67 -16.53
CA LYS A 167 -0.85 0.33 -17.92
C LYS A 167 0.33 -0.34 -18.60
N ILE A 168 0.03 -1.31 -19.46
CA ILE A 168 1.04 -2.09 -20.19
C ILE A 168 1.26 -1.43 -21.55
N SER A 169 2.47 -0.93 -21.77
CA SER A 169 2.91 -0.48 -23.09
C SER A 169 3.30 -1.66 -23.97
N ARG A 170 3.37 -1.45 -25.28
CA ARG A 170 3.82 -2.47 -26.24
C ARG A 170 5.19 -3.06 -25.86
N SER A 171 6.14 -2.22 -25.42
CA SER A 171 7.47 -2.67 -25.01
C SER A 171 7.44 -3.50 -23.71
N GLY A 172 6.62 -3.10 -22.74
CA GLY A 172 6.41 -3.86 -21.50
C GLY A 172 5.80 -5.23 -21.77
N PHE A 173 4.80 -5.29 -22.67
CA PHE A 173 4.17 -6.54 -23.09
C PHE A 173 5.16 -7.49 -23.77
N LEU A 174 5.98 -7.01 -24.70
CA LEU A 174 6.98 -7.85 -25.38
C LEU A 174 7.97 -8.47 -24.38
N LYS A 175 8.50 -7.66 -23.46
CA LYS A 175 9.43 -8.12 -22.41
C LYS A 175 8.78 -9.15 -21.49
N PHE A 176 7.52 -8.95 -21.11
CA PHE A 176 6.76 -9.91 -20.33
C PHE A 176 6.61 -11.24 -21.08
N MET A 177 6.21 -11.21 -22.36
CA MET A 177 6.01 -12.43 -23.16
C MET A 177 7.30 -13.24 -23.33
N GLU A 178 8.45 -12.59 -23.52
CA GLU A 178 9.78 -13.23 -23.56
C GLU A 178 10.15 -13.91 -22.22
N ASN A 179 9.77 -13.29 -21.10
CA ASN A 179 10.03 -13.84 -19.77
C ASN A 179 9.11 -15.01 -19.43
N THR A 180 7.86 -14.97 -19.87
CA THR A 180 6.86 -15.99 -19.53
C THR A 180 6.95 -17.24 -20.41
N TYR A 181 7.17 -17.09 -21.72
CA TYR A 181 7.24 -18.23 -22.65
C TYR A 181 8.69 -18.65 -22.95
N ILE A 182 8.91 -19.93 -23.24
CA ILE A 182 10.19 -20.43 -23.75
C ILE A 182 10.33 -20.07 -25.22
N ASP A 183 9.27 -20.35 -25.99
CA ASP A 183 9.11 -19.92 -27.37
C ASP A 183 7.97 -18.90 -27.43
N SER A 184 8.32 -17.64 -27.68
CA SER A 184 7.32 -16.57 -27.76
C SER A 184 6.29 -16.84 -28.87
N PRO A 185 4.99 -16.60 -28.64
CA PRO A 185 3.96 -16.70 -29.67
C PRO A 185 4.26 -15.82 -30.89
N THR A 186 3.89 -16.29 -32.09
CA THR A 186 4.01 -15.50 -33.32
C THR A 186 2.98 -14.38 -33.35
N GLY A 187 3.34 -13.20 -33.89
CA GLY A 187 2.42 -12.07 -34.01
C GLY A 187 2.20 -11.30 -32.70
N LEU A 188 3.20 -11.19 -31.82
CA LEU A 188 3.09 -10.50 -30.52
C LEU A 188 2.51 -9.07 -30.61
N ILE A 189 2.73 -8.37 -31.73
CA ILE A 189 2.20 -7.01 -31.95
C ILE A 189 0.68 -7.06 -32.13
N ASP A 190 0.19 -7.99 -32.95
CA ASP A 190 -1.24 -8.20 -33.18
C ASP A 190 -1.92 -8.76 -31.92
N ILE A 191 -1.24 -9.59 -31.13
CA ILE A 191 -1.72 -10.05 -29.81
C ILE A 191 -1.86 -8.87 -28.85
N PHE A 192 -0.85 -7.99 -28.77
CA PHE A 192 -0.91 -6.81 -27.93
C PHE A 192 -2.06 -5.88 -28.36
N ARG A 193 -2.25 -5.67 -29.67
CA ARG A 193 -3.38 -4.90 -30.21
C ARG A 193 -4.71 -5.52 -29.78
N ALA A 194 -4.87 -6.83 -29.88
CA ALA A 194 -6.10 -7.51 -29.46
C ALA A 194 -6.42 -7.35 -27.96
N CYS A 195 -5.42 -7.06 -27.13
CA CYS A 195 -5.57 -6.73 -25.71
C CYS A 195 -5.93 -5.26 -25.45
N CYS A 196 -5.66 -4.37 -26.40
CA CYS A 196 -5.96 -2.94 -26.27
C CYS A 196 -7.46 -2.70 -26.50
N GLN A 197 -7.99 -1.65 -25.86
CA GLN A 197 -9.28 -1.10 -26.26
C GLN A 197 -9.12 -0.35 -27.61
N PRO A 198 -10.17 -0.27 -28.44
CA PRO A 198 -10.08 0.47 -29.71
C PRO A 198 -9.53 1.88 -29.47
N ILE A 199 -8.58 2.32 -30.31
CA ILE A 199 -7.94 3.66 -30.23
C ILE A 199 -6.91 3.81 -29.09
N SER A 200 -6.75 2.81 -28.22
CA SER A 200 -5.75 2.83 -27.14
C SER A 200 -4.38 2.31 -27.59
N SER A 201 -3.31 3.00 -27.21
CA SER A 201 -1.93 2.52 -27.40
C SER A 201 -1.39 1.67 -26.24
N PHE A 202 -2.25 1.29 -25.29
CA PHE A 202 -1.90 0.55 -24.08
C PHE A 202 -2.98 -0.48 -23.73
N ALA A 203 -2.57 -1.55 -23.03
CA ALA A 203 -3.45 -2.59 -22.51
C ALA A 203 -3.52 -2.56 -20.97
N TRP A 204 -4.65 -2.95 -20.40
CA TRP A 204 -4.73 -3.16 -18.95
C TRP A 204 -4.23 -4.55 -18.57
N PRO A 205 -3.65 -4.72 -17.35
CA PRO A 205 -3.20 -6.02 -16.88
C PRO A 205 -4.27 -7.12 -16.94
N PHE A 206 -5.51 -6.75 -16.66
CA PHE A 206 -6.64 -7.68 -16.72
C PHE A 206 -6.94 -8.16 -18.15
N ASP A 207 -6.93 -7.25 -19.13
CA ASP A 207 -7.17 -7.59 -20.54
C ASP A 207 -6.07 -8.51 -21.09
N VAL A 208 -4.82 -8.28 -20.67
CA VAL A 208 -3.69 -9.16 -20.98
C VAL A 208 -3.86 -10.53 -20.35
N LEU A 209 -4.29 -10.64 -19.09
CA LEU A 209 -4.58 -11.93 -18.46
C LEU A 209 -5.68 -12.72 -19.19
N CYS A 210 -6.74 -12.04 -19.63
CA CYS A 210 -7.80 -12.66 -20.43
C CYS A 210 -7.29 -13.15 -21.79
N ALA A 211 -6.44 -12.38 -22.46
CA ALA A 211 -5.81 -12.79 -23.72
C ALA A 211 -4.87 -13.99 -23.53
N LEU A 212 -4.07 -14.01 -22.46
CA LEU A 212 -3.21 -15.15 -22.10
C LEU A 212 -4.01 -16.42 -21.83
N ALA A 213 -5.15 -16.29 -21.13
CA ALA A 213 -6.06 -17.41 -20.93
C ALA A 213 -6.63 -17.91 -22.27
N CYS A 214 -6.89 -17.03 -23.23
CA CYS A 214 -7.35 -17.43 -24.57
C CYS A 214 -6.24 -18.06 -25.44
N LEU A 215 -4.97 -17.64 -25.24
CA LEU A 215 -3.78 -18.18 -25.91
C LEU A 215 -3.35 -19.55 -25.37
N GLU A 216 -3.74 -19.89 -24.14
CA GLU A 216 -3.30 -21.10 -23.46
C GLU A 216 -3.73 -22.37 -24.23
N PRO A 217 -2.82 -23.34 -24.49
CA PRO A 217 -3.14 -24.54 -25.27
C PRO A 217 -4.26 -25.40 -24.68
N SER A 218 -4.49 -25.31 -23.36
CA SER A 218 -5.53 -26.10 -22.69
C SER A 218 -6.93 -25.51 -22.81
N THR A 219 -7.07 -24.25 -23.23
CA THR A 219 -8.36 -23.54 -23.27
C THR A 219 -9.26 -24.11 -24.36
N ALA A 220 -10.42 -24.63 -23.95
CA ALA A 220 -11.40 -25.24 -24.84
C ALA A 220 -11.86 -24.24 -25.92
N HIS A 221 -12.13 -24.76 -27.12
CA HIS A 221 -12.73 -23.99 -28.21
C HIS A 221 -14.21 -24.36 -28.37
N GLY A 222 -14.95 -24.32 -27.26
CA GLY A 222 -16.37 -24.65 -27.16
C GLY A 222 -17.03 -23.87 -26.03
N ASP A 223 -18.36 -23.80 -26.06
CA ASP A 223 -19.18 -23.04 -25.10
C ASP A 223 -18.74 -21.57 -24.95
N VAL A 224 -18.90 -21.00 -23.76
CA VAL A 224 -18.55 -19.61 -23.42
C VAL A 224 -17.07 -19.29 -23.66
N SER A 225 -16.18 -20.27 -23.47
CA SER A 225 -14.74 -20.11 -23.71
C SER A 225 -14.42 -19.99 -25.20
N GLY A 226 -15.15 -20.73 -26.04
CA GLY A 226 -15.08 -20.59 -27.50
C GLY A 226 -15.55 -19.21 -27.96
N GLU A 227 -16.62 -18.70 -27.37
CA GLU A 227 -17.13 -17.35 -27.67
C GLU A 227 -16.10 -16.27 -27.33
N MET A 228 -15.54 -16.29 -26.12
CA MET A 228 -14.50 -15.33 -25.73
C MET A 228 -13.24 -15.44 -26.60
N ARG A 229 -12.80 -16.67 -26.92
CA ARG A 229 -11.69 -16.87 -27.86
C ARG A 229 -12.00 -16.32 -29.25
N SER A 230 -13.23 -16.49 -29.76
CA SER A 230 -13.63 -15.95 -31.06
C SER A 230 -13.49 -14.43 -31.13
N ARG A 231 -13.76 -13.71 -30.02
CA ARG A 231 -13.58 -12.26 -29.93
C ARG A 231 -12.12 -11.85 -30.03
N TYR A 232 -11.20 -12.55 -29.34
CA TYR A 232 -9.77 -12.28 -29.45
C TYR A 232 -9.17 -12.68 -30.79
N ILE A 233 -9.63 -13.79 -31.38
CA ILE A 233 -9.25 -14.18 -32.75
C ILE A 233 -9.69 -13.11 -33.75
N PHE A 234 -10.92 -12.62 -33.64
CA PHE A 234 -11.42 -11.53 -34.49
C PHE A 234 -10.53 -10.30 -34.38
N ARG A 235 -10.29 -9.80 -33.15
CA ARG A 235 -9.43 -8.63 -32.88
C ARG A 235 -7.97 -8.81 -33.31
N PHE A 236 -7.48 -10.05 -33.35
CA PHE A 236 -6.13 -10.33 -33.83
C PHE A 236 -6.02 -10.08 -35.34
N TYR A 237 -7.06 -10.40 -36.12
CA TYR A 237 -7.08 -10.21 -37.59
C TYR A 237 -7.63 -8.86 -38.03
N ASP A 238 -8.48 -8.22 -37.24
CA ASP A 238 -8.93 -6.83 -37.41
C ASP A 238 -7.75 -5.90 -37.13
N ARG A 239 -7.08 -5.44 -38.20
CA ARG A 239 -5.81 -4.72 -38.12
C ARG A 239 -5.98 -3.21 -38.09
N ASP A 240 -7.07 -2.72 -38.68
CA ASP A 240 -7.45 -1.31 -38.70
C ASP A 240 -8.39 -0.92 -37.54
N GLU A 241 -8.82 -1.88 -36.72
CA GLU A 241 -9.65 -1.69 -35.51
C GLU A 241 -11.03 -1.09 -35.83
N ASP A 242 -11.53 -1.32 -37.05
CA ASP A 242 -12.82 -0.79 -37.49
C ASP A 242 -14.01 -1.65 -37.03
N GLY A 243 -13.72 -2.84 -36.46
CA GLY A 243 -14.72 -3.79 -35.96
C GLY A 243 -15.25 -4.75 -37.03
N PHE A 244 -14.66 -4.75 -38.23
CA PHE A 244 -15.05 -5.54 -39.38
C PHE A 244 -13.84 -6.15 -40.10
N LEU A 245 -13.89 -7.43 -40.47
CA LEU A 245 -12.82 -8.00 -41.29
C LEU A 245 -13.04 -7.66 -42.77
N ASN A 246 -12.12 -6.89 -43.32
CA ASN A 246 -12.06 -6.61 -44.74
C ASN A 246 -11.55 -7.83 -45.55
N LYS A 247 -11.56 -7.74 -46.88
CA LYS A 247 -11.17 -8.87 -47.76
C LYS A 247 -9.73 -9.34 -47.48
N ALA A 248 -8.81 -8.44 -47.16
CA ALA A 248 -7.41 -8.78 -46.92
C ALA A 248 -7.19 -9.45 -45.55
N GLU A 249 -7.92 -9.02 -44.53
CA GLU A 249 -7.87 -9.58 -43.18
C GLU A 249 -8.54 -10.96 -43.11
N LEU A 250 -9.70 -11.09 -43.76
CA LEU A 250 -10.36 -12.39 -43.92
C LEU A 250 -9.45 -13.36 -44.68
N ALA A 251 -8.75 -12.89 -45.72
CA ALA A 251 -7.78 -13.71 -46.43
C ALA A 251 -6.60 -14.14 -45.55
N ALA A 252 -6.13 -13.27 -44.64
CA ALA A 252 -5.09 -13.63 -43.68
C ALA A 252 -5.56 -14.71 -42.69
N LEU A 253 -6.79 -14.59 -42.18
CA LEU A 253 -7.41 -15.59 -41.32
C LEU A 253 -7.49 -16.95 -42.04
N VAL A 254 -8.01 -16.97 -43.27
CA VAL A 254 -8.17 -18.20 -44.05
C VAL A 254 -6.81 -18.86 -44.34
N ARG A 255 -5.78 -18.07 -44.67
CA ARG A 255 -4.42 -18.58 -44.86
C ARG A 255 -3.89 -19.32 -43.63
N ASP A 256 -4.03 -18.72 -42.45
CA ASP A 256 -3.52 -19.30 -41.21
C ASP A 256 -4.30 -20.56 -40.80
N VAL A 257 -5.60 -20.63 -41.12
CA VAL A 257 -6.41 -21.85 -40.94
C VAL A 257 -5.90 -22.98 -41.83
N GLU A 258 -5.64 -22.70 -43.11
CA GLU A 258 -5.18 -23.72 -44.06
C GLU A 258 -3.74 -24.16 -43.77
N GLN A 259 -2.86 -23.23 -43.38
CA GLN A 259 -1.51 -23.56 -42.95
C GLN A 259 -1.50 -24.43 -41.68
N ALA A 260 -2.46 -24.24 -40.77
CA ALA A 260 -2.63 -25.11 -39.61
C ALA A 260 -3.21 -26.50 -39.96
N ARG A 261 -3.81 -26.68 -41.16
CA ARG A 261 -4.40 -27.94 -41.63
C ARG A 261 -3.46 -28.80 -42.48
N SER A 262 -2.54 -28.21 -43.25
CA SER A 262 -1.68 -28.95 -44.17
C SER A 262 -0.33 -28.25 -44.41
N SER A 263 0.75 -29.02 -44.42
CA SER A 263 2.14 -28.55 -44.53
C SER A 263 2.69 -28.42 -45.96
N ASP A 264 1.88 -28.69 -46.99
CA ASP A 264 2.27 -28.63 -48.42
C ASP A 264 1.40 -27.65 -49.24
N SER A 265 1.94 -27.22 -50.38
CA SER A 265 1.66 -25.99 -51.16
C SER A 265 0.21 -25.50 -51.32
N LEU A 266 0.02 -24.20 -51.06
CA LEU A 266 -1.17 -23.34 -51.27
C LEU A 266 -1.54 -23.19 -52.75
N THR A 267 -2.13 -24.21 -53.38
CA THR A 267 -2.40 -24.17 -54.83
C THR A 267 -3.70 -23.45 -55.24
N ASP A 268 -4.61 -23.13 -54.32
CA ASP A 268 -5.79 -22.30 -54.66
C ASP A 268 -6.39 -21.53 -53.46
N LEU A 269 -5.67 -20.51 -52.98
CA LEU A 269 -6.10 -19.70 -51.84
C LEU A 269 -7.35 -18.83 -52.16
N GLU A 270 -7.49 -18.37 -53.40
CA GLU A 270 -8.63 -17.52 -53.80
C GLU A 270 -9.95 -18.30 -53.78
N HIS A 271 -9.94 -19.57 -54.20
CA HIS A 271 -11.09 -20.44 -54.07
C HIS A 271 -11.50 -20.64 -52.61
N THR A 272 -10.54 -20.92 -51.72
CA THR A 272 -10.82 -21.12 -50.28
C THR A 272 -11.34 -19.85 -49.60
N ILE A 273 -10.85 -18.67 -49.98
CA ILE A 273 -11.39 -17.39 -49.47
C ILE A 273 -12.84 -17.22 -49.91
N THR A 274 -13.17 -17.60 -51.15
CA THR A 274 -14.54 -17.52 -51.69
C THR A 274 -15.48 -18.47 -50.94
N GLU A 275 -15.03 -19.69 -50.63
CA GLU A 275 -15.78 -20.64 -49.81
C GLU A 275 -15.98 -20.15 -48.37
N ALA A 276 -14.95 -19.53 -47.77
CA ALA A 276 -15.05 -18.94 -46.44
C ALA A 276 -16.08 -17.79 -46.41
N ARG A 277 -16.09 -16.91 -47.41
CA ARG A 277 -17.09 -15.83 -47.53
C ARG A 277 -18.51 -16.37 -47.61
N ARG A 278 -18.73 -17.46 -48.36
CA ARG A 278 -20.03 -18.14 -48.42
C ARG A 278 -20.43 -18.72 -47.06
N ALA A 279 -19.49 -19.33 -46.33
CA ALA A 279 -19.77 -19.88 -44.99
C ALA A 279 -20.21 -18.81 -43.97
N PHE A 280 -19.75 -17.57 -44.14
CA PHE A 280 -20.18 -16.42 -43.33
C PHE A 280 -21.41 -15.66 -43.87
N ASN A 281 -22.02 -16.13 -44.96
CA ASN A 281 -23.13 -15.45 -45.66
C ASN A 281 -22.80 -14.01 -46.07
N LEU A 282 -21.60 -13.78 -46.63
CA LEU A 282 -21.17 -12.46 -47.10
C LEU A 282 -21.27 -12.35 -48.63
N ASP A 283 -21.88 -11.27 -49.11
CA ASP A 283 -21.83 -10.85 -50.52
C ASP A 283 -20.42 -10.36 -50.92
N GLU A 284 -20.15 -10.13 -52.20
CA GLU A 284 -18.78 -9.82 -52.71
C GLU A 284 -18.09 -8.63 -52.02
N THR A 285 -18.86 -7.64 -51.54
CA THR A 285 -18.35 -6.41 -50.90
C THR A 285 -18.65 -6.31 -49.40
N ALA A 286 -19.40 -7.26 -48.83
CA ALA A 286 -19.78 -7.21 -47.42
C ALA A 286 -18.58 -7.45 -46.49
N LEU A 287 -18.48 -6.65 -45.43
CA LEU A 287 -17.48 -6.80 -44.38
C LEU A 287 -18.01 -7.73 -43.26
N LEU A 288 -17.12 -8.50 -42.63
CA LEU A 288 -17.52 -9.45 -41.60
C LEU A 288 -17.45 -8.82 -40.22
N GLY A 289 -18.60 -8.50 -39.61
CA GLY A 289 -18.64 -7.98 -38.25
C GLY A 289 -18.41 -9.06 -37.18
N SER A 290 -17.93 -8.65 -36.01
CA SER A 290 -17.60 -9.54 -34.88
C SER A 290 -18.75 -10.44 -34.42
N SER A 291 -19.98 -9.93 -34.37
CA SER A 291 -21.17 -10.72 -33.98
C SER A 291 -21.50 -11.83 -34.98
N ALA A 292 -21.42 -11.53 -36.28
CA ALA A 292 -21.64 -12.50 -37.35
C ALA A 292 -20.55 -13.57 -37.36
N PHE A 293 -19.29 -13.18 -37.12
CA PHE A 293 -18.16 -14.11 -36.98
C PHE A 293 -18.36 -15.08 -35.80
N SER A 294 -18.63 -14.58 -34.60
CA SER A 294 -18.85 -15.43 -33.41
C SER A 294 -20.05 -16.38 -33.60
N LYS A 295 -21.13 -15.90 -34.22
CA LYS A 295 -22.33 -16.71 -34.51
C LYS A 295 -22.03 -17.83 -35.51
N ALA A 296 -21.27 -17.54 -36.57
CA ALA A 296 -20.90 -18.54 -37.58
C ALA A 296 -19.98 -19.62 -37.01
N LEU A 297 -19.06 -19.25 -36.11
CA LEU A 297 -18.22 -20.22 -35.40
C LEU A 297 -19.01 -21.07 -34.41
N GLY A 298 -19.91 -20.44 -33.64
CA GLY A 298 -20.79 -21.15 -32.69
C GLY A 298 -21.70 -22.16 -33.39
N ASN A 299 -22.18 -21.84 -34.59
CA ASN A 299 -23.00 -22.71 -35.41
C ASN A 299 -22.19 -23.73 -36.25
N LEU A 300 -20.86 -23.77 -36.08
CA LEU A 300 -19.95 -24.64 -36.82
C LEU A 300 -20.02 -24.49 -38.35
N GLN A 301 -20.44 -23.31 -38.83
CA GLN A 301 -20.54 -22.99 -40.26
C GLN A 301 -19.17 -22.81 -40.90
N TYR A 302 -18.21 -22.27 -40.15
CA TYR A 302 -16.81 -22.21 -40.54
C TYR A 302 -15.95 -22.90 -39.47
N ARG A 303 -15.14 -23.88 -39.89
CA ARG A 303 -14.36 -24.74 -38.99
C ARG A 303 -12.87 -24.50 -39.16
N GLY A 304 -12.07 -24.91 -38.18
CA GLY A 304 -10.61 -24.84 -38.23
C GLY A 304 -10.00 -23.67 -37.46
N THR A 305 -10.82 -22.75 -36.94
CA THR A 305 -10.36 -21.60 -36.12
C THR A 305 -9.85 -21.99 -34.74
N SER A 306 -10.06 -23.24 -34.30
CA SER A 306 -9.67 -23.72 -32.97
C SER A 306 -8.16 -23.71 -32.74
N THR A 307 -7.37 -23.83 -33.81
CA THR A 307 -5.90 -23.82 -33.81
C THR A 307 -5.32 -22.40 -33.84
N LEU A 308 -6.11 -21.40 -34.20
CA LEU A 308 -5.68 -20.00 -34.25
C LEU A 308 -5.56 -19.40 -32.85
N PHE A 309 -4.74 -18.34 -32.76
CA PHE A 309 -4.49 -17.59 -31.53
C PHE A 309 -4.15 -18.51 -30.35
N ARG A 310 -3.10 -19.34 -30.53
CA ARG A 310 -2.60 -20.29 -29.53
C ARG A 310 -1.09 -20.21 -29.39
N ALA A 311 -0.62 -20.25 -28.14
CA ALA A 311 0.80 -20.41 -27.85
C ALA A 311 1.26 -21.86 -28.11
N LYS A 312 2.54 -22.05 -28.42
CA LYS A 312 3.13 -23.40 -28.62
C LYS A 312 3.35 -24.16 -27.30
N SER A 313 3.58 -23.42 -26.22
CA SER A 313 3.79 -23.95 -24.87
C SER A 313 2.92 -23.21 -23.86
N SER A 314 2.65 -23.83 -22.71
CA SER A 314 1.89 -23.20 -21.61
C SER A 314 2.71 -22.08 -20.96
N ALA A 315 2.05 -20.98 -20.59
CA ALA A 315 2.66 -19.90 -19.80
C ALA A 315 3.27 -20.43 -18.48
N PHE A 316 2.72 -21.53 -17.94
CA PHE A 316 3.16 -22.13 -16.69
C PHE A 316 4.30 -23.13 -16.84
N HIS A 317 4.72 -23.47 -18.07
CA HIS A 317 5.76 -24.48 -18.27
C HIS A 317 7.11 -23.99 -17.70
N LYS A 318 7.47 -22.74 -17.97
CA LYS A 318 8.66 -22.07 -17.43
C LYS A 318 8.52 -21.80 -15.92
N MET A 319 7.33 -21.41 -15.46
CA MET A 319 7.04 -21.21 -14.03
C MET A 319 7.13 -22.52 -13.20
N SER A 320 6.75 -23.66 -13.79
CA SER A 320 6.85 -24.98 -13.15
C SER A 320 8.30 -25.40 -12.97
N LEU A 321 9.17 -25.12 -13.95
CA LEU A 321 10.62 -25.37 -13.84
C LEU A 321 11.25 -24.52 -12.72
N MET A 322 10.76 -23.29 -12.49
CA MET A 322 11.17 -22.47 -11.35
C MET A 322 10.55 -22.93 -10.01
N LYS A 323 9.37 -23.55 -10.00
CA LYS A 323 8.75 -24.11 -8.78
C LYS A 323 9.42 -25.40 -8.30
N VAL A 324 10.04 -26.21 -9.17
CA VAL A 324 10.78 -27.42 -8.75
C VAL A 324 11.97 -27.09 -7.84
N SER A 325 12.61 -25.92 -7.99
CA SER A 325 13.67 -25.48 -7.07
C SER A 325 13.15 -24.93 -5.74
N LYS A 326 11.91 -24.39 -5.70
CA LYS A 326 11.26 -23.85 -4.48
C LYS A 326 10.44 -24.89 -3.70
N ALA A 327 9.93 -25.94 -4.36
CA ALA A 327 9.10 -26.99 -3.76
C ALA A 327 9.90 -27.92 -2.82
N ALA A 328 11.21 -28.06 -3.02
CA ALA A 328 12.09 -28.76 -2.08
C ALA A 328 12.20 -28.03 -0.72
N LYS A 329 11.95 -26.71 -0.68
CA LYS A 329 12.09 -25.86 0.51
C LYS A 329 10.82 -25.77 1.38
N ARG A 330 9.64 -25.97 0.80
CA ARG A 330 8.34 -25.83 1.50
C ARG A 330 7.82 -27.10 2.19
N ARG A 331 8.34 -28.28 1.84
CA ARG A 331 7.86 -29.58 2.36
C ARG A 331 8.15 -29.84 3.84
N ARG A 332 8.81 -28.92 4.55
CA ARG A 332 9.17 -29.05 5.99
C ARG A 332 8.30 -28.23 6.95
N ALA A 333 7.36 -27.40 6.46
CA ALA A 333 6.72 -26.38 7.28
C ALA A 333 5.19 -26.53 7.48
N SER A 334 4.58 -27.68 7.16
CA SER A 334 3.11 -27.81 7.13
C SER A 334 2.51 -28.91 8.01
N GLU A 335 3.09 -29.19 9.18
CA GLU A 335 2.44 -30.03 10.21
C GLU A 335 2.19 -29.22 11.48
N ASN A 336 1.36 -28.19 11.38
CA ASN A 336 0.38 -27.71 12.39
C ASN A 336 0.02 -26.26 12.10
N GLU A 337 -1.21 -26.01 11.65
CA GLU A 337 -2.19 -25.12 12.32
C GLU A 337 -3.47 -24.95 11.49
N GLN A 338 -4.58 -24.80 12.20
CA GLN A 338 -5.97 -24.88 11.74
C GLN A 338 -6.51 -23.53 11.21
N ASN A 339 -7.35 -23.63 10.17
CA ASN A 339 -8.34 -22.69 9.60
C ASN A 339 -8.23 -21.17 9.83
N PRO A 340 -8.14 -20.35 8.76
CA PRO A 340 -8.41 -18.90 8.82
C PRO A 340 -9.87 -18.57 8.47
N GLU A 341 -10.56 -17.87 9.38
CA GLU A 341 -11.80 -17.11 9.06
C GLU A 341 -11.45 -15.83 8.26
N GLU A 342 -12.33 -15.48 7.32
CA GLU A 342 -12.25 -14.29 6.45
C GLU A 342 -12.25 -12.98 7.27
N GLN A 343 -11.15 -12.22 7.23
CA GLN A 343 -11.12 -10.86 7.77
C GLN A 343 -11.67 -9.85 6.75
N ASN A 344 -12.91 -9.40 6.97
CA ASN A 344 -13.49 -8.24 6.27
C ASN A 344 -13.10 -6.92 6.95
N TYR A 345 -12.92 -5.86 6.16
CA TYR A 345 -12.77 -4.49 6.67
C TYR A 345 -14.04 -4.05 7.40
N THR A 346 -13.88 -3.44 8.57
CA THR A 346 -14.97 -2.84 9.34
C THR A 346 -14.89 -1.32 9.30
N ILE A 347 -16.05 -0.68 9.19
CA ILE A 347 -16.16 0.79 9.20
C ILE A 347 -15.95 1.28 10.65
N ALA A 348 -15.12 2.31 10.82
CA ALA A 348 -14.90 2.93 12.11
C ALA A 348 -16.22 3.50 12.69
N LEU A 349 -16.57 3.09 13.92
CA LEU A 349 -17.83 3.46 14.59
C LEU A 349 -17.83 4.88 15.21
N HIS A 350 -16.82 5.69 14.92
CA HIS A 350 -16.57 6.98 15.56
C HIS A 350 -15.95 7.97 14.57
N THR A 351 -16.18 9.25 14.82
CA THR A 351 -15.71 10.39 14.04
C THR A 351 -14.94 11.33 14.96
N VAL A 352 -13.86 11.91 14.44
CA VAL A 352 -12.92 12.70 15.22
C VAL A 352 -12.55 13.99 14.49
N ARG A 353 -12.52 15.09 15.23
CA ARG A 353 -12.16 16.40 14.72
C ARG A 353 -10.79 16.79 15.24
N VAL A 354 -9.82 16.94 14.35
CA VAL A 354 -8.42 17.24 14.69
C VAL A 354 -8.10 18.72 14.45
N ARG A 355 -7.48 19.39 15.42
CA ARG A 355 -6.99 20.76 15.32
C ARG A 355 -5.70 20.82 14.49
N ARG A 356 -5.34 22.01 14.00
CA ARG A 356 -4.08 22.23 13.25
C ARG A 356 -2.81 21.83 14.02
N THR A 357 -2.89 21.73 15.35
CA THR A 357 -1.79 21.29 16.23
C THR A 357 -1.66 19.78 16.36
N GLY A 358 -2.55 18.99 15.73
CA GLY A 358 -2.60 17.52 15.88
C GLY A 358 -3.46 17.03 17.05
N SER A 359 -3.83 17.93 17.97
CA SER A 359 -4.74 17.62 19.09
C SER A 359 -6.18 17.40 18.62
N VAL A 360 -6.88 16.48 19.25
CA VAL A 360 -8.25 16.10 18.89
C VAL A 360 -9.22 17.00 19.62
N SER A 361 -9.87 17.93 18.91
CA SER A 361 -10.87 18.82 19.50
C SER A 361 -12.17 18.11 19.90
N GLU A 362 -12.49 16.97 19.31
CA GLU A 362 -13.75 16.27 19.53
C GLU A 362 -13.69 14.83 19.02
N ALA A 363 -14.21 13.88 19.80
CA ALA A 363 -14.41 12.50 19.39
C ALA A 363 -15.86 12.08 19.70
N LEU A 364 -16.61 11.69 18.68
CA LEU A 364 -18.02 11.30 18.78
C LEU A 364 -18.21 9.88 18.26
N THR A 365 -19.09 9.11 18.88
CA THR A 365 -19.57 7.88 18.22
C THR A 365 -20.44 8.27 17.04
N TRP A 366 -20.56 7.39 16.04
CA TRP A 366 -21.40 7.67 14.87
C TRP A 366 -22.84 8.04 15.29
N TRP A 367 -23.38 7.36 16.30
CA TRP A 367 -24.71 7.63 16.86
C TRP A 367 -24.82 9.03 17.49
N ASP A 368 -23.75 9.50 18.15
CA ASP A 368 -23.69 10.85 18.74
C ASP A 368 -23.52 11.94 17.68
N ALA A 369 -22.84 11.62 16.57
CA ALA A 369 -22.70 12.52 15.43
C ALA A 369 -24.03 12.69 14.68
N GLN A 370 -24.81 11.61 14.52
CA GLN A 370 -26.14 11.65 13.91
C GLN A 370 -27.18 12.34 14.80
N SER A 371 -27.15 12.09 16.11
CA SER A 371 -28.10 12.70 17.05
C SER A 371 -27.87 14.20 17.29
N ARG A 372 -26.72 14.76 16.89
CA ARG A 372 -26.50 16.20 16.93
C ARG A 372 -27.21 16.97 15.82
N ASP A 373 -27.57 16.32 14.72
CA ASP A 373 -28.38 16.92 13.65
C ASP A 373 -29.89 16.77 13.88
N GLU A 374 -30.32 15.91 14.82
CA GLU A 374 -31.74 15.66 15.13
C GLU A 374 -32.06 15.84 16.63
N ASN A 375 -32.02 17.10 17.06
CA ASN A 375 -32.83 17.67 18.13
C ASN A 375 -32.70 17.17 19.60
N GLN A 376 -32.94 18.13 20.48
CA GLN A 376 -33.18 17.99 21.91
C GLN A 376 -34.18 16.87 22.24
N ASN A 377 -34.00 16.26 23.43
CA ASN A 377 -34.93 15.40 24.19
C ASN A 377 -35.12 13.92 23.77
N ARG A 378 -34.40 13.00 24.46
CA ARG A 378 -34.94 12.05 25.49
C ARG A 378 -34.08 10.78 25.64
N GLY A 379 -33.79 10.42 26.91
CA GLY A 379 -34.10 9.09 27.45
C GLY A 379 -33.09 7.94 27.28
N ILE A 380 -32.33 7.69 28.34
CA ILE A 380 -31.49 6.50 28.61
C ILE A 380 -32.36 5.24 28.81
N ALA A 381 -31.97 4.08 28.26
CA ALA A 381 -31.71 2.82 29.00
C ALA A 381 -31.87 1.50 28.19
N SER A 382 -31.02 0.53 28.58
CA SER A 382 -31.07 -0.93 28.38
C SER A 382 -30.21 -1.53 27.27
N VAL A 383 -29.80 -2.79 27.48
CA VAL A 383 -28.82 -3.63 26.74
C VAL A 383 -27.36 -3.51 27.21
N ALA A 384 -27.15 -3.96 28.45
CA ALA A 384 -25.87 -4.35 29.02
C ALA A 384 -25.94 -5.84 29.37
N GLN A 385 -25.36 -6.71 28.54
CA GLN A 385 -24.80 -7.99 29.02
C GLN A 385 -23.86 -8.73 28.04
N ASN A 386 -23.76 -8.35 26.77
CA ASN A 386 -22.77 -8.93 25.82
C ASN A 386 -21.57 -8.00 25.48
N ARG A 387 -21.23 -7.04 26.36
CA ARG A 387 -20.29 -5.94 26.03
C ARG A 387 -18.80 -6.19 26.34
N GLN A 388 -18.40 -7.29 26.98
CA GLN A 388 -17.06 -7.35 27.59
C GLN A 388 -15.92 -7.63 26.59
N GLU A 389 -16.14 -8.52 25.62
CA GLU A 389 -15.12 -8.81 24.57
C GLU A 389 -15.13 -7.77 23.45
N GLN A 390 -16.31 -7.27 23.04
CA GLN A 390 -16.42 -6.18 22.07
C GLN A 390 -16.00 -4.81 22.62
N ARG A 391 -15.85 -4.64 23.94
CA ARG A 391 -15.37 -3.38 24.55
C ARG A 391 -13.89 -3.15 24.32
N MET A 392 -13.03 -4.17 24.28
CA MET A 392 -11.58 -3.94 24.12
C MET A 392 -11.25 -3.35 22.74
N GLY A 393 -11.83 -3.90 21.66
CA GLY A 393 -11.66 -3.36 20.30
C GLY A 393 -12.32 -1.99 20.09
N ARG A 394 -13.52 -1.76 20.66
CA ARG A 394 -14.19 -0.45 20.62
C ARG A 394 -13.51 0.63 21.49
N SER A 395 -12.77 0.23 22.52
CA SER A 395 -12.17 1.17 23.48
C SER A 395 -10.89 1.80 22.96
N ILE A 396 -10.07 1.10 22.17
CA ILE A 396 -8.77 1.65 21.72
C ILE A 396 -9.00 2.83 20.79
N SER A 397 -9.79 2.68 19.73
CA SER A 397 -10.00 3.76 18.76
C SER A 397 -10.67 4.99 19.38
N VAL A 398 -11.67 4.83 20.25
CA VAL A 398 -12.33 5.96 20.93
C VAL A 398 -11.42 6.58 22.00
N ASN A 399 -10.60 5.79 22.70
CA ASN A 399 -9.66 6.30 23.71
C ASN A 399 -8.47 7.03 23.09
N SER A 400 -8.04 6.67 21.88
CA SER A 400 -6.99 7.39 21.14
C SER A 400 -7.34 8.85 20.92
N PHE A 401 -8.64 9.15 20.86
CA PHE A 401 -9.16 10.46 20.49
C PHE A 401 -9.90 11.18 21.64
N ASN A 402 -9.95 10.58 22.83
CA ASN A 402 -10.56 11.17 24.01
C ASN A 402 -9.54 12.04 24.78
N GLU A 403 -9.73 13.37 24.81
CA GLU A 403 -8.85 14.30 25.54
C GLU A 403 -8.78 14.01 27.05
N ALA A 404 -9.81 13.39 27.64
CA ALA A 404 -9.88 13.08 29.08
C ALA A 404 -9.23 11.74 29.48
N ASN A 405 -8.48 11.10 28.57
CA ASN A 405 -7.73 9.88 28.86
C ASN A 405 -6.28 10.23 29.25
N HIS A 406 -5.70 9.49 30.22
CA HIS A 406 -4.38 9.78 30.80
C HIS A 406 -3.25 10.00 29.78
N PRO A 407 -3.16 9.29 28.63
CA PRO A 407 -2.15 9.55 27.62
C PRO A 407 -2.30 10.92 26.94
N ASN A 408 -3.53 11.32 26.61
CA ASN A 408 -3.79 12.62 25.98
C ASN A 408 -3.58 13.77 26.97
N GLU A 409 -3.95 13.60 28.24
CA GLU A 409 -3.62 14.57 29.30
C GLU A 409 -2.10 14.75 29.46
N LEU A 410 -1.35 13.65 29.43
CA LEU A 410 0.11 13.67 29.52
C LEU A 410 0.75 14.35 28.29
N LEU A 411 0.27 14.05 27.08
CA LEU A 411 0.72 14.74 25.87
C LEU A 411 0.42 16.24 25.91
N LEU A 412 -0.75 16.65 26.41
CA LEU A 412 -1.08 18.07 26.61
C LEU A 412 -0.13 18.75 27.62
N ALA A 413 0.21 18.07 28.71
CA ALA A 413 1.20 18.57 29.66
C ALA A 413 2.59 18.70 29.02
N LEU A 414 2.98 17.75 28.17
CA LEU A 414 4.25 17.78 27.45
C LEU A 414 4.29 18.88 26.37
N ARG A 415 3.16 19.19 25.74
CA ARG A 415 3.02 20.39 24.88
C ARG A 415 3.18 21.67 25.66
N TYR A 416 2.62 21.73 26.87
CA TYR A 416 2.89 22.85 27.76
C TYR A 416 4.40 22.95 28.04
N PHE A 417 5.09 21.85 28.34
CA PHE A 417 6.54 21.83 28.54
C PHE A 417 7.33 22.37 27.33
N GLU A 418 6.96 21.96 26.12
CA GLU A 418 7.58 22.40 24.87
C GLU A 418 7.51 23.93 24.67
N HIS A 419 6.34 24.54 24.86
CA HIS A 419 6.09 25.93 24.49
C HIS A 419 6.54 26.97 25.52
N GLU A 420 6.95 28.14 25.04
CA GLU A 420 7.13 29.35 25.86
C GLU A 420 5.77 29.94 26.25
N VAL A 421 5.65 30.38 27.51
CA VAL A 421 4.50 31.15 27.98
C VAL A 421 4.94 32.59 28.21
N PRO A 422 4.50 33.54 27.36
CA PRO A 422 4.83 34.94 27.54
C PRO A 422 4.13 35.53 28.78
N PRO A 423 4.70 36.58 29.39
CA PRO A 423 4.12 37.22 30.57
C PRO A 423 2.72 37.75 30.25
N SER A 424 1.72 37.37 31.06
CA SER A 424 0.36 37.88 30.96
C SER A 424 -0.23 38.14 32.35
N ALA A 425 -1.33 38.90 32.41
CA ALA A 425 -2.00 39.20 33.68
C ALA A 425 -2.53 37.97 34.44
N LYS A 426 -2.59 36.79 33.81
CA LYS A 426 -3.14 35.55 34.41
C LYS A 426 -2.11 34.43 34.63
N ASN A 427 -0.98 34.44 33.92
CA ASN A 427 -0.01 33.34 33.93
C ASN A 427 1.41 33.85 34.20
N SER A 428 2.18 33.12 35.01
CA SER A 428 3.61 33.35 35.18
C SER A 428 4.37 33.03 33.89
N PRO A 429 5.42 33.81 33.55
CA PRO A 429 6.22 33.57 32.36
C PRO A 429 7.01 32.26 32.50
N LYS A 430 7.13 31.51 31.40
CA LYS A 430 7.83 30.23 31.36
C LYS A 430 8.66 30.09 30.08
N LEU A 431 9.94 29.75 30.19
CA LEU A 431 10.80 29.47 29.04
C LEU A 431 10.40 28.17 28.34
N ALA A 432 10.57 28.07 27.02
CA ALA A 432 10.40 26.81 26.29
C ALA A 432 11.28 25.68 26.86
N PHE A 433 10.79 24.43 26.78
CA PHE A 433 11.46 23.24 27.36
C PHE A 433 11.78 23.35 28.85
N SER A 434 10.95 24.10 29.58
CA SER A 434 10.94 24.16 31.03
C SER A 434 9.54 23.83 31.51
N TRP A 435 9.42 23.34 32.74
CA TRP A 435 8.10 23.14 33.33
C TRP A 435 7.64 24.38 34.12
N GLY A 436 8.54 25.28 34.49
CA GLY A 436 8.23 26.41 35.39
C GLY A 436 7.52 25.94 36.66
N ASP A 437 6.56 26.74 37.12
CA ASP A 437 5.77 26.48 38.31
C ASP A 437 4.54 25.62 37.99
N VAL A 438 4.72 24.30 37.93
CA VAL A 438 3.64 23.32 37.72
C VAL A 438 3.55 22.33 38.87
N ASP A 439 2.38 21.74 39.06
CA ASP A 439 2.17 20.63 39.98
C ASP A 439 2.92 19.38 39.50
N ARG A 440 4.12 19.18 40.06
CA ARG A 440 4.98 18.02 39.80
C ARG A 440 4.37 16.70 40.28
N THR A 441 3.54 16.74 41.32
CA THR A 441 2.89 15.55 41.86
C THR A 441 1.79 15.07 40.91
N ALA A 442 1.01 15.98 40.33
CA ALA A 442 0.02 15.64 39.30
C ALA A 442 0.69 15.03 38.05
N LEU A 443 1.81 15.60 37.59
CA LEU A 443 2.59 15.04 36.49
C LEU A 443 3.08 13.61 36.79
N ALA A 444 3.71 13.41 37.96
CA ALA A 444 4.18 12.09 38.39
C ALA A 444 3.05 11.05 38.41
N ASN A 445 1.90 11.41 38.99
CA ASN A 445 0.74 10.52 39.05
C ASN A 445 0.20 10.17 37.65
N SER A 446 0.25 11.10 36.71
CA SER A 446 -0.16 10.86 35.32
C SER A 446 0.77 9.86 34.63
N VAL A 447 2.09 10.03 34.80
CA VAL A 447 3.10 9.08 34.30
C VAL A 447 2.89 7.69 34.90
N LEU A 448 2.67 7.58 36.22
CA LEU A 448 2.42 6.29 36.88
C LEU A 448 1.21 5.55 36.30
N LYS A 449 0.11 6.26 35.99
CA LYS A 449 -1.09 5.67 35.37
C LYS A 449 -0.86 5.21 33.94
N VAL A 450 -0.10 5.98 33.16
CA VAL A 450 0.34 5.61 31.81
C VAL A 450 1.19 4.34 31.86
N CYS A 451 2.16 4.25 32.77
CA CYS A 451 2.97 3.05 32.96
C CYS A 451 2.13 1.81 33.33
N ASP A 452 1.17 1.93 34.27
CA ASP A 452 0.32 0.78 34.65
C ASP A 452 -0.53 0.26 33.47
N SER A 453 -1.04 1.18 32.65
CA SER A 453 -1.82 0.82 31.46
C SER A 453 -0.94 0.19 30.38
N LEU A 454 0.23 0.77 30.15
CA LEU A 454 1.16 0.33 29.11
C LEU A 454 1.76 -1.03 29.42
N TYR A 455 2.12 -1.28 30.68
CA TYR A 455 2.69 -2.55 31.12
C TYR A 455 1.80 -3.74 30.71
N LYS A 456 0.47 -3.59 30.78
CA LYS A 456 -0.51 -4.61 30.39
C LYS A 456 -0.49 -4.91 28.88
N ILE A 457 -0.17 -3.93 28.05
CA ILE A 457 -0.02 -4.09 26.60
C ILE A 457 1.33 -4.74 26.30
N LEU A 458 2.41 -4.18 26.85
CA LEU A 458 3.77 -4.71 26.63
C LEU A 458 3.87 -6.17 27.05
N MET A 459 3.25 -6.58 28.15
CA MET A 459 3.25 -7.98 28.59
C MET A 459 2.62 -8.96 27.59
N LYS A 460 1.73 -8.49 26.70
CA LYS A 460 1.09 -9.32 25.65
C LYS A 460 1.88 -9.36 24.35
N GLU A 461 2.77 -8.40 24.12
CA GLU A 461 3.59 -8.39 22.90
C GLU A 461 4.64 -9.49 22.96
N GLU A 462 5.01 -10.03 21.81
CA GLU A 462 6.12 -10.97 21.70
C GLU A 462 7.48 -10.26 21.93
N ARG A 463 8.54 -11.01 22.20
CA ARG A 463 9.89 -10.43 22.29
C ARG A 463 10.44 -10.12 20.89
N LEU A 464 10.05 -10.91 19.88
CA LEU A 464 10.31 -10.68 18.46
C LEU A 464 9.02 -10.22 17.78
N LEU A 465 8.90 -8.93 17.48
CA LEU A 465 7.73 -8.39 16.80
C LEU A 465 7.71 -8.76 15.31
N ARG A 466 6.51 -8.97 14.74
CA ARG A 466 6.30 -9.18 13.30
C ARG A 466 5.49 -8.02 12.73
N LEU A 467 6.13 -7.23 11.86
CA LEU A 467 5.62 -5.96 11.35
C LEU A 467 5.50 -5.99 9.82
N ARG A 468 4.71 -5.07 9.27
CA ARG A 468 4.54 -4.87 7.83
C ARG A 468 4.94 -3.45 7.41
N SER A 469 5.45 -3.30 6.20
CA SER A 469 5.60 -1.97 5.59
C SER A 469 4.23 -1.37 5.20
N PRO A 470 4.07 -0.02 5.18
CA PRO A 470 5.08 1.00 5.43
C PRO A 470 5.38 1.21 6.93
N THR A 471 6.67 1.26 7.30
CA THR A 471 7.13 1.50 8.67
C THR A 471 8.29 2.50 8.70
N TYR A 472 8.20 3.53 9.54
CA TYR A 472 9.32 4.38 9.92
C TYR A 472 10.09 3.72 11.07
N ILE A 473 11.42 3.69 10.95
CA ILE A 473 12.34 3.08 11.91
C ILE A 473 13.23 4.20 12.46
N LEU A 474 13.21 4.39 13.77
CA LEU A 474 13.94 5.43 14.50
C LEU A 474 14.93 4.78 15.45
N GLY A 475 16.15 5.33 15.52
CA GLY A 475 17.20 4.91 16.44
C GLY A 475 17.15 5.66 17.77
N ASP A 476 18.32 5.81 18.38
CA ASP A 476 18.48 6.40 19.71
C ASP A 476 17.96 7.85 19.77
N ILE A 477 17.33 8.19 20.90
CA ILE A 477 16.81 9.54 21.19
C ILE A 477 17.55 10.18 22.35
N HIS A 478 17.89 9.39 23.40
CA HIS A 478 18.69 9.81 24.55
C HIS A 478 18.24 11.12 25.22
N GLY A 479 16.97 11.19 25.61
CA GLY A 479 16.42 12.35 26.32
C GLY A 479 16.45 13.65 25.50
N ASN A 480 16.62 13.58 24.18
CA ASN A 480 16.53 14.73 23.28
C ASN A 480 15.07 14.97 22.85
N TYR A 481 14.31 15.61 23.74
CA TYR A 481 12.89 15.87 23.50
C TYR A 481 12.64 16.82 22.33
N ARG A 482 13.59 17.72 22.02
CA ARG A 482 13.48 18.65 20.89
C ARG A 482 13.37 17.91 19.57
N ASP A 483 14.28 16.95 19.36
CA ASP A 483 14.32 16.18 18.12
C ASP A 483 13.10 15.28 17.98
N LEU A 484 12.64 14.68 19.08
CA LEU A 484 11.39 13.91 19.07
C LEU A 484 10.20 14.76 18.58
N MET A 485 10.11 16.03 18.99
CA MET A 485 9.06 16.93 18.51
C MET A 485 9.21 17.27 17.03
N CYS A 486 10.44 17.36 16.52
CA CYS A 486 10.68 17.54 15.09
C CYS A 486 10.20 16.31 14.30
N PHE A 487 10.53 15.09 14.75
CA PHE A 487 10.02 13.85 14.16
C PHE A 487 8.50 13.78 14.19
N GLU A 488 7.88 14.10 15.32
CA GLU A 488 6.43 14.11 15.46
C GLU A 488 5.77 15.04 14.44
N LYS A 489 6.23 16.30 14.38
CA LYS A 489 5.68 17.32 13.47
C LYS A 489 5.86 16.95 12.00
N ALA A 490 6.91 16.20 11.67
CA ALA A 490 7.21 15.78 10.31
C ALA A 490 6.47 14.50 9.91
N LEU A 491 6.35 13.52 10.81
CA LEU A 491 5.99 12.15 10.46
C LEU A 491 4.60 11.71 10.98
N TRP A 492 4.17 12.15 12.16
CA TRP A 492 2.86 11.78 12.74
C TRP A 492 2.09 12.95 13.33
N ARG A 493 2.19 14.14 12.73
CA ARG A 493 1.53 15.38 13.19
C ARG A 493 0.02 15.23 13.42
N MET A 494 -0.65 14.38 12.66
CA MET A 494 -2.09 14.13 12.79
C MET A 494 -2.45 13.12 13.88
N GLY A 495 -1.44 12.55 14.56
CA GLY A 495 -1.55 11.52 15.57
C GLY A 495 -1.19 10.12 15.05
N PRO A 496 -0.83 9.19 15.96
CA PRO A 496 -0.45 7.81 15.62
C PRO A 496 -1.46 7.05 14.74
N VAL A 497 -2.75 7.11 15.09
CA VAL A 497 -3.79 6.27 14.48
C VAL A 497 -4.13 6.69 13.04
N VAL A 498 -4.04 7.99 12.76
CA VAL A 498 -4.38 8.56 11.44
C VAL A 498 -3.20 8.45 10.46
N THR A 499 -2.00 8.19 10.97
CA THR A 499 -0.81 8.09 10.14
C THR A 499 -0.78 6.74 9.39
N PRO A 500 -0.58 6.73 8.06
CA PRO A 500 -0.57 5.48 7.29
C PRO A 500 0.54 4.52 7.72
N CYS A 501 1.73 5.05 8.00
CA CYS A 501 2.89 4.27 8.43
C CYS A 501 2.81 3.86 9.90
N SER A 502 3.41 2.72 10.23
CA SER A 502 3.77 2.37 11.61
C SER A 502 5.13 2.97 11.99
N PHE A 503 5.44 2.99 13.28
CA PHE A 503 6.64 3.55 13.88
C PHE A 503 7.32 2.48 14.73
N LEU A 504 8.56 2.18 14.41
CA LEU A 504 9.42 1.27 15.17
C LEU A 504 10.58 2.07 15.74
N PHE A 505 10.66 2.15 17.06
CA PHE A 505 11.80 2.73 17.76
C PHE A 505 12.72 1.61 18.26
N LEU A 506 14.02 1.75 18.02
CA LEU A 506 14.98 0.68 18.26
C LEU A 506 15.52 0.63 19.70
N GLY A 507 15.32 1.67 20.52
CA GLY A 507 15.77 1.71 21.92
C GLY A 507 16.45 3.03 22.28
N ASP A 508 17.05 3.08 23.47
CA ASP A 508 17.81 4.21 24.01
C ASP A 508 17.02 5.53 24.00
N PHE A 509 15.93 5.52 24.75
CA PHE A 509 15.06 6.67 24.94
C PHE A 509 15.60 7.62 26.00
N VAL A 510 16.28 7.08 27.01
CA VAL A 510 16.67 7.78 28.24
C VAL A 510 18.18 7.98 28.35
N ASP A 511 18.57 8.70 29.40
CA ASP A 511 19.93 9.11 29.74
C ASP A 511 20.57 10.09 28.75
N ARG A 512 21.73 10.64 29.15
CA ARG A 512 22.60 11.53 28.38
C ARG A 512 22.01 12.92 28.14
N GLY A 513 20.80 13.00 27.58
CA GLY A 513 20.04 14.23 27.41
C GLY A 513 19.27 14.63 28.68
N PRO A 514 18.82 15.88 28.77
CA PRO A 514 18.19 16.43 29.97
C PRO A 514 16.68 16.12 30.10
N ASN A 515 16.06 15.52 29.07
CA ASN A 515 14.61 15.37 28.97
C ASN A 515 14.18 13.91 28.77
N SER A 516 14.85 12.96 29.43
CA SER A 516 14.56 11.53 29.32
C SER A 516 13.12 11.20 29.75
N LEU A 517 12.67 11.82 30.84
CA LEU A 517 11.30 11.66 31.34
C LEU A 517 10.28 12.11 30.30
N GLU A 518 10.48 13.26 29.67
CA GLU A 518 9.54 13.80 28.69
C GLU A 518 9.52 12.95 27.41
N VAL A 519 10.68 12.48 26.94
CA VAL A 519 10.79 11.55 25.81
C VAL A 519 10.00 10.28 26.08
N ILE A 520 10.26 9.60 27.22
CA ILE A 520 9.61 8.31 27.45
C ILE A 520 8.11 8.45 27.78
N ALA A 521 7.72 9.52 28.49
CA ALA A 521 6.32 9.84 28.75
C ALA A 521 5.54 10.07 27.44
N HIS A 522 6.16 10.73 26.45
CA HIS A 522 5.56 10.96 25.14
C HIS A 522 5.39 9.64 24.37
N LEU A 523 6.47 8.86 24.23
CA LEU A 523 6.45 7.60 23.48
C LEU A 523 5.53 6.55 24.12
N PHE A 524 5.46 6.49 25.44
CA PHE A 524 4.50 5.63 26.16
C PHE A 524 3.06 6.06 25.90
N SER A 525 2.81 7.36 25.80
CA SER A 525 1.49 7.87 25.46
C SER A 525 1.12 7.51 24.01
N ASP A 526 2.02 7.72 23.05
CA ASP A 526 1.81 7.34 21.65
C ASP A 526 1.57 5.83 21.50
N LYS A 527 2.32 5.00 22.21
CA LYS A 527 2.13 3.55 22.25
C LYS A 527 0.75 3.16 22.79
N LEU A 528 0.26 3.84 23.83
CA LEU A 528 -1.08 3.60 24.36
C LEU A 528 -2.19 4.05 23.40
N LEU A 529 -1.96 5.16 22.68
CA LEU A 529 -2.92 5.70 21.72
C LEU A 529 -2.92 4.92 20.40
N GLY A 530 -1.81 4.29 20.01
CA GLY A 530 -1.72 3.44 18.83
C GLY A 530 -0.88 2.18 19.06
N PRO A 531 -1.38 1.18 19.81
CA PRO A 531 -0.62 -0.03 20.13
C PRO A 531 -0.16 -0.83 18.90
N GLU A 532 -0.93 -0.79 17.81
CA GLU A 532 -0.61 -1.44 16.52
C GLU A 532 0.07 -0.49 15.52
N LYS A 533 0.44 0.71 15.98
CA LYS A 533 1.09 1.74 15.17
C LYS A 533 2.46 2.10 15.70
N PHE A 534 2.64 2.16 17.01
CA PHE A 534 3.91 2.44 17.66
C PHE A 534 4.46 1.16 18.25
N TYR A 535 5.72 0.86 17.99
CA TYR A 535 6.44 -0.29 18.49
C TYR A 535 7.75 0.20 19.09
N LEU A 536 8.00 -0.18 20.34
CA LEU A 536 9.16 0.28 21.10
C LEU A 536 10.00 -0.95 21.43
N LEU A 537 11.21 -1.03 20.88
CA LEU A 537 12.20 -2.03 21.27
C LEU A 537 13.01 -1.51 22.45
N ARG A 538 13.57 -2.44 23.23
CA ARG A 538 14.42 -2.13 24.37
C ARG A 538 15.87 -1.93 23.93
N GLY A 539 16.46 -0.79 24.30
CA GLY A 539 17.89 -0.54 24.18
C GLY A 539 18.66 -0.81 25.47
N ASN A 540 19.97 -0.59 25.44
CA ASN A 540 20.83 -0.85 26.59
C ASN A 540 20.69 0.20 27.70
N HIS A 541 20.16 1.39 27.40
CA HIS A 541 19.85 2.41 28.40
C HIS A 541 18.52 2.16 29.14
N GLU A 542 17.70 1.22 28.68
CA GLU A 542 16.49 0.77 29.38
C GLU A 542 16.79 -0.27 30.48
N ILE A 543 17.92 -0.11 31.18
CA ILE A 543 18.42 -0.96 32.27
C ILE A 543 18.70 -0.12 33.52
N ARG A 544 18.19 -0.55 34.67
CA ARG A 544 18.30 0.17 35.95
C ARG A 544 19.73 0.56 36.32
N GLY A 545 20.69 -0.36 36.15
CA GLY A 545 22.11 -0.12 36.45
C GLY A 545 22.72 0.98 35.61
N VAL A 546 22.44 0.97 34.30
CA VAL A 546 22.91 1.97 33.33
C VAL A 546 22.34 3.35 33.66
N GLN A 547 21.04 3.43 33.94
CA GLN A 547 20.35 4.69 34.26
C GLN A 547 20.81 5.35 35.55
N LYS A 548 21.23 4.56 36.55
CA LYS A 548 21.82 5.08 37.78
C LYS A 548 23.18 5.72 37.53
N ILE A 549 23.92 5.25 36.51
CA ILE A 549 25.21 5.81 36.13
C ILE A 549 25.03 7.06 35.24
N PHE A 550 24.11 7.02 34.28
CA PHE A 550 24.01 8.04 33.23
C PHE A 550 22.92 9.10 33.40
N GLY A 551 22.11 8.99 34.45
CA GLY A 551 21.42 10.13 35.03
C GLY A 551 19.89 10.07 35.02
N PHE A 552 19.24 9.10 34.37
CA PHE A 552 17.78 9.07 34.33
C PHE A 552 17.13 8.87 35.72
N HIS A 553 17.73 8.04 36.58
CA HIS A 553 17.28 7.92 37.98
C HIS A 553 17.34 9.28 38.69
N SER A 554 18.49 9.95 38.59
CA SER A 554 18.73 11.27 39.19
C SER A 554 17.79 12.33 38.63
N GLU A 555 17.50 12.29 37.33
CA GLU A 555 16.53 13.18 36.67
C GLU A 555 15.13 13.03 37.31
N CYS A 556 14.67 11.80 37.52
CA CYS A 556 13.38 11.54 38.16
C CYS A 556 13.34 12.05 39.62
N CYS A 557 14.39 11.78 40.40
CA CYS A 557 14.49 12.27 41.79
C CYS A 557 14.56 13.80 41.87
N GLN A 558 15.28 14.45 40.97
CA GLN A 558 15.35 15.92 40.92
C GLN A 558 14.00 16.55 40.58
N LYS A 559 13.22 15.94 39.66
CA LYS A 559 11.93 16.48 39.22
C LYS A 559 10.80 16.28 40.23
N PHE A 560 10.82 15.18 40.99
CA PHE A 560 9.69 14.75 41.83
C PHE A 560 10.03 14.60 43.32
N GLY A 561 11.27 14.85 43.72
CA GLY A 561 11.80 14.48 45.02
C GLY A 561 12.14 12.98 45.10
N GLU A 562 12.96 12.59 46.08
CA GLU A 562 13.53 11.24 46.18
C GLU A 562 12.47 10.13 46.12
N ASN A 563 11.52 10.15 47.05
CA ASN A 563 10.55 9.06 47.19
C ASN A 563 9.60 8.91 45.97
N LEU A 564 9.07 10.03 45.45
CA LEU A 564 8.15 9.98 44.31
C LEU A 564 8.91 9.78 43.00
N GLY A 565 10.10 10.37 42.87
CA GLY A 565 10.98 10.19 41.72
C GLY A 565 11.41 8.75 41.54
N THR A 566 11.88 8.08 42.60
CA THR A 566 12.21 6.66 42.55
C THR A 566 11.00 5.80 42.17
N ARG A 567 9.79 6.14 42.65
CA ARG A 567 8.55 5.42 42.26
C ARG A 567 8.22 5.58 40.79
N VAL A 568 8.36 6.79 40.24
CA VAL A 568 8.16 7.04 38.80
C VAL A 568 9.19 6.28 37.97
N TRP A 569 10.46 6.38 38.35
CA TRP A 569 11.56 5.67 37.69
C TRP A 569 11.36 4.15 37.68
N GLU A 570 10.94 3.57 38.80
CA GLU A 570 10.70 2.13 38.91
C GLU A 570 9.47 1.69 38.09
N ALA A 571 8.41 2.51 38.04
CA ALA A 571 7.24 2.22 37.20
C ALA A 571 7.57 2.24 35.70
N ILE A 572 8.46 3.15 35.27
CA ILE A 572 8.97 3.20 33.90
C ILE A 572 9.84 1.96 33.61
N ASN A 573 10.75 1.60 34.52
CA ASN A 573 11.57 0.41 34.36
C ASN A 573 10.76 -0.90 34.33
N LYS A 574 9.67 -0.98 35.09
CA LYS A 574 8.73 -2.10 34.99
C LYS A 574 8.16 -2.25 33.58
N CYS A 575 7.93 -1.14 32.86
CA CYS A 575 7.56 -1.18 31.44
C CYS A 575 8.73 -1.67 30.58
N PHE A 576 9.94 -1.12 30.77
CA PHE A 576 11.15 -1.54 30.07
C PHE A 576 11.41 -3.06 30.17
N ASP A 577 11.19 -3.64 31.34
CA ASP A 577 11.37 -5.08 31.56
C ASP A 577 10.46 -5.95 30.68
N ALA A 578 9.30 -5.41 30.27
CA ALA A 578 8.33 -6.07 29.41
C ALA A 578 8.49 -5.76 27.92
N MET A 579 9.38 -4.84 27.53
CA MET A 579 9.48 -4.39 26.13
C MET A 579 10.03 -5.47 25.18
N PRO A 580 9.55 -5.53 23.93
CA PRO A 580 10.17 -6.35 22.89
C PRO A 580 11.67 -6.03 22.68
N LEU A 581 12.44 -6.99 22.16
CA LEU A 581 13.89 -6.88 21.98
C LEU A 581 14.31 -6.78 20.50
N ALA A 582 13.48 -7.30 19.59
CA ALA A 582 13.71 -7.24 18.17
C ALA A 582 12.40 -7.17 17.40
N ALA A 583 12.48 -6.80 16.13
CA ALA A 583 11.36 -6.87 15.19
C ALA A 583 11.81 -7.41 13.84
N VAL A 584 10.88 -8.00 13.10
CA VAL A 584 11.06 -8.34 11.68
C VAL A 584 9.99 -7.64 10.87
N ILE A 585 10.41 -6.85 9.87
CA ILE A 585 9.51 -6.20 8.92
C ILE A 585 9.51 -7.00 7.61
N ASP A 586 8.31 -7.33 7.12
CA ASP A 586 8.05 -8.03 5.86
C ASP A 586 8.81 -9.37 5.71
N ASP A 587 9.16 -10.03 6.83
CA ASP A 587 10.01 -11.24 6.87
C ASP A 587 11.37 -11.08 6.15
N LYS A 588 11.86 -9.85 6.09
CA LYS A 588 13.08 -9.48 5.35
C LYS A 588 14.03 -8.58 6.11
N LEU A 589 13.53 -7.71 6.97
CA LEU A 589 14.37 -6.75 7.70
C LEU A 589 14.38 -7.13 9.17
N PHE A 590 15.55 -7.48 9.71
CA PHE A 590 15.69 -7.70 11.15
C PHE A 590 16.11 -6.40 11.81
N CYS A 591 15.30 -5.94 12.76
CA CYS A 591 15.46 -4.69 13.47
C CYS A 591 15.79 -4.97 14.93
N VAL A 592 16.84 -4.36 15.44
CA VAL A 592 17.39 -4.60 16.78
C VAL A 592 18.10 -3.35 17.28
N HIS A 593 18.32 -3.19 18.58
CA HIS A 593 19.09 -2.06 19.11
C HIS A 593 20.59 -2.20 18.85
N GLY A 594 21.15 -3.25 19.45
CA GLY A 594 22.53 -3.68 19.41
C GLY A 594 22.87 -4.30 18.06
N GLY A 595 23.16 -5.58 18.04
CA GLY A 595 23.57 -6.27 16.84
C GLY A 595 22.98 -7.66 16.72
N ILE A 596 23.55 -8.44 15.81
CA ILE A 596 23.23 -9.86 15.73
C ILE A 596 23.90 -10.60 16.89
N PRO A 597 23.20 -11.55 17.53
CA PRO A 597 23.80 -12.38 18.55
C PRO A 597 24.63 -13.50 17.90
N PRO A 598 25.60 -14.07 18.64
CA PRO A 598 26.25 -15.30 18.25
C PRO A 598 25.29 -16.45 17.96
N ASP A 599 25.60 -17.26 16.93
CA ASP A 599 24.72 -18.33 16.44
C ASP A 599 24.39 -19.37 17.54
N TRP A 600 25.33 -19.64 18.46
CA TRP A 600 25.12 -20.57 19.57
C TRP A 600 24.10 -20.09 20.61
N LEU A 601 23.75 -18.81 20.63
CA LEU A 601 22.68 -18.26 21.46
C LEU A 601 21.30 -18.35 20.79
N LEU A 602 21.25 -18.76 19.52
CA LEU A 602 20.01 -18.95 18.74
C LEU A 602 19.57 -20.42 18.72
N GLU A 603 20.13 -21.23 19.62
CA GLU A 603 19.79 -22.63 19.83
C GLU A 603 19.02 -22.80 21.14
N ILE A 604 17.97 -23.64 21.12
CA ILE A 604 17.22 -24.00 22.33
C ILE A 604 17.16 -25.52 22.41
N SER A 605 17.56 -26.05 23.57
CA SER A 605 17.64 -27.50 23.81
C SER A 605 18.46 -28.25 22.73
N GLY A 606 19.50 -27.61 22.21
CA GLY A 606 20.39 -28.15 21.17
C GLY A 606 19.76 -28.22 19.78
N GLN A 607 18.66 -27.52 19.52
CA GLN A 607 18.06 -27.37 18.20
C GLN A 607 18.19 -25.91 17.71
N PRO A 608 18.59 -25.68 16.45
CA PRO A 608 18.67 -24.34 15.89
C PRO A 608 17.26 -23.76 15.70
N MET A 609 16.96 -22.68 16.42
CA MET A 609 15.69 -21.95 16.30
C MET A 609 15.84 -20.65 15.52
N GLY A 610 17.08 -20.19 15.29
CA GLY A 610 17.33 -18.91 14.63
C GLY A 610 16.73 -17.77 15.44
N ILE A 611 16.23 -16.74 14.76
CA ILE A 611 15.63 -15.57 15.42
C ILE A 611 14.42 -15.90 16.31
N GLU A 612 13.75 -17.04 16.14
CA GLU A 612 12.64 -17.44 17.02
C GLU A 612 13.08 -17.76 18.45
N ALA A 613 14.38 -17.98 18.68
CA ALA A 613 14.92 -18.11 20.02
C ALA A 613 14.65 -16.86 20.89
N ILE A 614 14.51 -15.68 20.27
CA ILE A 614 14.26 -14.40 20.95
C ILE A 614 12.93 -14.45 21.72
N ASN A 615 11.93 -15.18 21.23
CA ASN A 615 10.63 -15.32 21.89
C ASN A 615 10.68 -16.16 23.19
N HIS A 616 11.79 -16.85 23.46
CA HIS A 616 11.99 -17.63 24.67
C HIS A 616 12.69 -16.85 25.79
N ILE A 617 13.12 -15.62 25.51
CA ILE A 617 13.73 -14.75 26.52
C ILE A 617 12.69 -14.44 27.62
N PRO A 618 13.04 -14.63 28.92
CA PRO A 618 12.10 -14.43 30.03
C PRO A 618 11.38 -13.09 29.98
N LYS A 619 10.10 -13.06 30.36
CA LYS A 619 9.28 -11.84 30.40
C LYS A 619 8.43 -11.78 31.67
N PRO A 620 8.63 -10.77 32.55
CA PRO A 620 9.53 -9.61 32.45
C PRO A 620 11.02 -9.97 32.56
N LEU A 621 11.90 -9.07 32.10
CA LEU A 621 13.37 -9.22 32.12
C LEU A 621 13.98 -8.07 32.93
N SER A 622 13.98 -8.17 34.26
CA SER A 622 14.43 -7.11 35.17
C SER A 622 15.94 -6.92 35.20
N ASP A 623 16.68 -8.00 34.95
CA ASP A 623 18.15 -8.03 34.95
C ASP A 623 18.64 -8.79 33.70
N PRO A 624 18.75 -8.11 32.54
CA PRO A 624 19.13 -8.77 31.29
C PRO A 624 20.51 -9.44 31.33
N GLU A 625 21.46 -8.90 32.09
CA GLU A 625 22.83 -9.40 32.17
C GLU A 625 22.86 -10.81 32.79
N GLU A 626 22.16 -11.00 33.91
CA GLU A 626 22.09 -12.29 34.58
C GLU A 626 21.08 -13.26 33.94
N GLN A 627 19.99 -12.73 33.37
CA GLN A 627 18.84 -13.55 32.97
C GLN A 627 18.89 -14.05 31.53
N SER A 628 19.58 -13.36 30.61
CA SER A 628 19.61 -13.76 29.21
C SER A 628 20.81 -13.20 28.44
N PRO A 629 21.84 -14.02 28.19
CA PRO A 629 22.95 -13.65 27.30
C PRO A 629 22.49 -13.24 25.90
N LEU A 630 21.44 -13.88 25.39
CA LEU A 630 20.85 -13.52 24.09
C LEU A 630 20.27 -12.09 24.12
N ALA A 631 19.51 -11.73 25.15
CA ALA A 631 19.00 -10.36 25.31
C ALA A 631 20.14 -9.34 25.43
N TRP A 632 21.20 -9.71 26.15
CA TRP A 632 22.38 -8.87 26.32
C TRP A 632 23.07 -8.55 24.99
N GLU A 633 23.32 -9.56 24.14
CA GLU A 633 23.89 -9.35 22.80
C GLU A 633 22.99 -8.48 21.92
N LEU A 634 21.68 -8.74 21.90
CA LEU A 634 20.72 -7.93 21.13
C LEU A 634 20.75 -6.44 21.52
N MET A 635 21.19 -6.09 22.74
CA MET A 635 21.27 -4.69 23.18
C MET A 635 22.67 -4.07 23.06
N TRP A 636 23.74 -4.87 23.05
CA TRP A 636 25.11 -4.38 23.22
C TRP A 636 26.10 -4.73 22.10
N SER A 637 25.78 -5.67 21.20
CA SER A 637 26.72 -6.05 20.15
C SER A 637 26.92 -4.92 19.12
N ASP A 638 28.12 -4.81 18.58
CA ASP A 638 28.50 -3.81 17.57
C ASP A 638 29.07 -4.47 16.30
N PRO A 639 28.94 -3.87 15.11
CA PRO A 639 29.65 -4.35 13.93
C PRO A 639 31.16 -4.05 14.02
N VAL A 640 31.99 -4.95 13.49
CA VAL A 640 33.41 -4.66 13.28
C VAL A 640 33.56 -3.56 12.22
N SER A 641 34.25 -2.47 12.55
CA SER A 641 34.62 -1.39 11.61
C SER A 641 35.92 -1.70 10.88
N LYS A 642 36.10 -1.13 9.68
CA LYS A 642 37.37 -1.20 8.93
C LYS A 642 38.55 -0.53 9.65
N SER A 643 38.25 0.38 10.58
CA SER A 643 39.23 1.11 11.39
C SER A 643 39.62 0.39 12.68
N ASP A 644 38.90 -0.67 13.05
CA ASP A 644 39.20 -1.42 14.27
C ASP A 644 40.42 -2.30 13.99
N GLU A 645 41.50 -2.13 14.76
CA GLU A 645 42.57 -3.13 14.76
C GLU A 645 41.96 -4.45 15.25
N PRO A 646 42.17 -5.58 14.54
CA PRO A 646 41.60 -6.84 14.97
C PRO A 646 42.16 -7.17 16.35
N PRO A 647 41.33 -7.21 17.41
CA PRO A 647 41.81 -7.62 18.71
C PRO A 647 42.38 -9.04 18.58
N ALA A 648 43.57 -9.28 19.14
CA ALA A 648 44.13 -10.61 19.17
C ALA A 648 43.09 -11.55 19.80
N ILE A 649 42.67 -12.58 19.05
CA ILE A 649 41.87 -13.67 19.63
C ILE A 649 42.76 -14.25 20.74
N PRO A 650 42.31 -14.28 22.01
CA PRO A 650 43.14 -14.80 23.10
C PRO A 650 43.64 -16.19 22.73
N SER A 651 44.93 -16.28 22.44
CA SER A 651 45.58 -17.54 22.13
C SER A 651 45.85 -18.26 23.44
N GLU A 652 45.37 -19.50 23.52
CA GLU A 652 45.68 -20.46 24.59
C GLU A 652 44.82 -20.32 25.86
N ASP A 653 43.53 -20.63 25.73
CA ASP A 653 42.80 -21.54 26.62
C ASP A 653 41.33 -21.59 26.20
N GLY A 654 41.00 -22.35 25.14
CA GLY A 654 39.70 -22.97 24.89
C GLY A 654 38.38 -22.23 25.16
N ASP A 655 38.36 -20.90 25.31
CA ASP A 655 37.15 -20.15 25.63
C ASP A 655 36.29 -20.10 24.36
N ALA A 656 35.32 -21.01 24.30
CA ALA A 656 34.31 -21.14 23.24
C ALA A 656 33.44 -19.86 23.07
N MET A 657 33.73 -18.80 23.83
CA MET A 657 33.02 -17.53 23.83
C MET A 657 33.39 -16.63 22.65
N TYR A 658 34.62 -16.70 22.12
CA TYR A 658 35.08 -15.84 21.02
C TYR A 658 35.43 -16.62 19.76
N SER A 659 35.21 -16.00 18.60
CA SER A 659 35.54 -16.57 17.29
C SER A 659 35.92 -15.48 16.29
N GLU A 660 36.44 -15.86 15.12
CA GLU A 660 36.63 -14.93 13.99
C GLU A 660 35.32 -14.22 13.56
N ASP A 661 34.17 -14.81 13.86
CA ASP A 661 32.85 -14.25 13.56
C ASP A 661 32.37 -13.27 14.64
N PHE A 662 32.71 -13.55 15.90
CA PHE A 662 32.30 -12.80 17.08
C PHE A 662 33.51 -12.52 17.96
N LEU A 663 34.02 -11.30 17.86
CA LEU A 663 35.21 -10.81 18.55
C LEU A 663 34.83 -10.15 19.89
N PRO A 664 35.77 -10.03 20.85
CA PRO A 664 35.52 -9.22 22.05
C PRO A 664 35.20 -7.77 21.67
N ASN A 665 34.27 -7.14 22.37
CA ASN A 665 33.92 -5.72 22.16
C ASN A 665 34.63 -4.79 23.16
N PRO A 666 35.83 -4.27 22.86
CA PRO A 666 36.56 -3.39 23.77
C PRO A 666 35.89 -2.01 23.94
N LYS A 667 35.08 -1.58 22.96
CA LYS A 667 34.35 -0.29 23.01
C LYS A 667 33.31 -0.30 24.12
N ARG A 668 32.58 -1.41 24.24
CA ARG A 668 31.53 -1.61 25.27
C ARG A 668 32.05 -2.32 26.51
N ARG A 669 33.19 -3.01 26.41
CA ARG A 669 33.77 -3.89 27.46
C ARG A 669 32.87 -5.06 27.87
N THR A 670 31.90 -5.38 27.01
CA THR A 670 30.92 -6.44 27.19
C THR A 670 30.32 -6.76 25.81
N ALA A 671 29.64 -7.90 25.69
CA ALA A 671 29.10 -8.41 24.42
C ALA A 671 30.17 -8.54 23.31
N HIS A 672 29.70 -8.86 22.10
CA HIS A 672 30.58 -9.14 20.97
C HIS A 672 30.58 -8.04 19.90
N MET A 673 31.69 -7.97 19.15
CA MET A 673 31.69 -7.35 17.83
C MET A 673 31.47 -8.42 16.76
N PHE A 674 30.52 -8.22 15.85
CA PHE A 674 30.20 -9.19 14.80
C PHE A 674 30.81 -8.79 13.44
N SER A 675 31.41 -9.78 12.78
CA SER A 675 32.06 -9.58 11.48
C SER A 675 31.05 -9.54 10.33
N SER A 676 31.48 -9.05 9.15
CA SER A 676 30.66 -9.10 7.93
C SER A 676 30.32 -10.55 7.50
N ARG A 677 31.19 -11.51 7.84
CA ARG A 677 30.96 -12.94 7.62
C ARG A 677 29.86 -13.46 8.55
N ALA A 678 29.91 -13.08 9.83
CA ALA A 678 28.87 -13.40 10.81
C ALA A 678 27.50 -12.84 10.37
N LEU A 679 27.45 -11.58 9.95
CA LEU A 679 26.23 -10.96 9.43
C LEU A 679 25.66 -11.73 8.24
N SER A 680 26.51 -12.09 7.27
CA SER A 680 26.06 -12.83 6.09
C SER A 680 25.47 -14.19 6.46
N LYS A 681 26.15 -14.94 7.35
CA LYS A 681 25.65 -16.23 7.87
C LYS A 681 24.32 -16.09 8.61
N PHE A 682 24.18 -15.07 9.45
CA PHE A 682 22.95 -14.80 10.19
C PHE A 682 21.79 -14.50 9.23
N LEU A 683 22.01 -13.62 8.23
CA LEU A 683 20.98 -13.27 7.24
C LEU A 683 20.56 -14.49 6.41
N ASP A 684 21.53 -15.27 5.93
CA ASP A 684 21.28 -16.43 5.08
C ASP A 684 20.53 -17.54 5.85
N SER A 685 20.96 -17.83 7.08
CA SER A 685 20.33 -18.84 7.94
C SER A 685 18.89 -18.50 8.30
N ASN A 686 18.58 -17.21 8.48
CA ASN A 686 17.26 -16.72 8.85
C ASN A 686 16.41 -16.25 7.65
N GLN A 687 16.92 -16.37 6.42
CA GLN A 687 16.25 -15.93 5.18
C GLN A 687 15.89 -14.44 5.14
N LEU A 688 16.70 -13.63 5.82
CA LEU A 688 16.59 -12.18 5.91
C LEU A 688 17.43 -11.50 4.83
N SER A 689 17.19 -10.20 4.64
CA SER A 689 17.89 -9.39 3.64
C SER A 689 18.84 -8.37 4.25
N HIS A 690 18.41 -7.70 5.31
CA HIS A 690 19.16 -6.62 5.95
C HIS A 690 18.96 -6.66 7.47
N VAL A 691 19.94 -6.14 8.19
CA VAL A 691 19.80 -5.76 9.59
C VAL A 691 19.73 -4.24 9.68
N ILE A 692 18.78 -3.72 10.46
CA ILE A 692 18.66 -2.30 10.78
C ILE A 692 18.85 -2.17 12.29
N ARG A 693 19.84 -1.39 12.71
CA ARG A 693 20.26 -1.23 14.10
C ARG A 693 20.40 0.24 14.53
N ALA A 694 20.68 0.48 15.82
CA ALA A 694 20.92 1.82 16.37
C ALA A 694 22.24 1.88 17.19
N HIS A 695 22.26 2.41 18.42
CA HIS A 695 23.32 2.30 19.45
C HIS A 695 24.71 2.95 19.18
N GLU A 696 25.07 3.20 17.92
CA GLU A 696 26.30 3.89 17.52
C GLU A 696 25.97 5.20 16.81
N VAL A 697 26.43 6.32 17.39
CA VAL A 697 26.25 7.65 16.80
C VAL A 697 26.82 7.75 15.39
N GLN A 698 26.04 8.30 14.46
CA GLN A 698 26.43 8.50 13.07
C GLN A 698 26.38 9.97 12.69
N GLN A 699 27.42 10.48 12.03
CA GLN A 699 27.52 11.91 11.71
C GLN A 699 26.33 12.43 10.89
N ALA A 700 25.84 11.65 9.93
CA ALA A 700 24.67 12.00 9.10
C ALA A 700 23.34 11.47 9.67
N GLY A 701 23.32 11.00 10.92
CA GLY A 701 22.19 10.31 11.53
C GLY A 701 21.98 8.88 11.04
N PHE A 702 22.73 8.40 10.05
CA PHE A 702 22.74 7.01 9.64
C PHE A 702 24.06 6.61 8.97
N GLN A 703 24.31 5.29 8.87
CA GLN A 703 25.42 4.72 8.13
C GLN A 703 25.06 3.37 7.52
N VAL A 704 25.42 3.17 6.25
CA VAL A 704 25.32 1.89 5.55
C VAL A 704 26.67 1.18 5.65
N GLN A 705 26.67 -0.05 6.18
CA GLN A 705 27.86 -0.83 6.51
C GLN A 705 27.78 -2.25 5.92
N GLN A 706 28.89 -2.99 6.02
CA GLN A 706 28.99 -4.43 5.73
C GLN A 706 28.28 -4.86 4.43
N ASN A 707 28.77 -4.35 3.29
CA ASN A 707 28.26 -4.63 1.94
C ASN A 707 26.79 -4.24 1.74
N GLU A 708 26.38 -3.11 2.31
CA GLU A 708 25.03 -2.55 2.19
C GLU A 708 23.92 -3.40 2.84
N ARG A 709 24.30 -4.40 3.66
CA ARG A 709 23.36 -5.29 4.36
C ARG A 709 23.11 -4.90 5.82
N LEU A 710 23.89 -3.97 6.36
CA LEU A 710 23.71 -3.41 7.69
C LEU A 710 23.44 -1.91 7.60
N LEU A 711 22.39 -1.44 8.26
CA LEU A 711 22.06 -0.03 8.38
C LEU A 711 22.03 0.36 9.86
N THR A 712 22.85 1.32 10.24
CA THR A 712 22.84 1.91 11.57
C THR A 712 22.13 3.27 11.49
N VAL A 713 21.10 3.48 12.29
CA VAL A 713 20.30 4.72 12.34
C VAL A 713 20.38 5.35 13.74
N PHE A 714 20.47 6.67 13.78
CA PHE A 714 20.58 7.46 14.99
C PHE A 714 19.66 8.68 14.88
N SER A 715 18.72 8.82 15.82
CA SER A 715 17.62 9.78 15.73
C SER A 715 17.76 10.95 16.73
N SER A 716 18.98 11.22 17.19
CA SER A 716 19.32 12.32 18.09
C SER A 716 20.46 13.15 17.52
N SER A 717 20.20 14.40 17.16
CA SER A 717 21.18 15.36 16.65
C SER A 717 21.95 16.01 17.79
N HIS A 718 23.13 16.56 17.47
CA HIS A 718 24.00 17.26 18.42
C HIS A 718 24.25 16.47 19.71
N TYR A 719 24.35 15.13 19.57
CA TYR A 719 24.37 14.21 20.69
C TYR A 719 25.57 14.51 21.60
N CYS A 720 25.30 14.68 22.90
CA CYS A 720 26.28 15.10 23.90
C CYS A 720 27.08 16.37 23.51
N GLY A 721 26.48 17.31 22.77
CA GLY A 721 27.14 18.53 22.29
C GLY A 721 27.99 18.34 21.04
N GLY A 722 27.84 17.20 20.35
CA GLY A 722 28.46 16.92 19.06
C GLY A 722 27.86 17.73 17.90
N SER A 723 28.24 17.36 16.68
CA SER A 723 27.78 18.00 15.43
C SER A 723 27.02 17.04 14.51
N ASN A 724 26.62 15.87 15.01
CA ASN A 724 25.90 14.89 14.21
C ASN A 724 24.46 15.32 13.97
N GLU A 725 23.90 14.85 12.86
CA GLU A 725 22.49 15.03 12.54
C GLU A 725 21.63 13.84 13.03
N ALA A 726 20.31 14.01 12.93
CA ALA A 726 19.33 12.96 13.22
C ALA A 726 18.69 12.44 11.93
N ALA A 727 18.44 11.13 11.86
CA ALA A 727 17.72 10.52 10.76
C ALA A 727 16.74 9.43 11.21
N CYS A 728 15.85 9.04 10.31
CA CYS A 728 15.05 7.82 10.40
C CYS A 728 15.05 7.07 9.05
N VAL A 729 14.54 5.85 9.05
CA VAL A 729 14.46 5.00 7.85
C VAL A 729 13.00 4.68 7.55
N LEU A 730 12.54 4.94 6.33
CA LEU A 730 11.25 4.47 5.85
C LEU A 730 11.43 3.17 5.06
N ALA A 731 10.92 2.07 5.62
CA ALA A 731 10.74 0.81 4.92
C ALA A 731 9.36 0.81 4.24
N ASP A 732 9.33 0.92 2.91
CA ASP A 732 8.08 0.88 2.12
C ASP A 732 8.33 0.36 0.70
N ARG A 733 7.44 -0.52 0.23
CA ARG A 733 7.49 -1.15 -1.10
C ARG A 733 8.86 -1.79 -1.41
N LEU A 734 9.37 -2.59 -0.48
CA LEU A 734 10.67 -3.26 -0.56
C LEU A 734 11.86 -2.29 -0.77
N LYS A 735 11.72 -1.03 -0.35
CA LYS A 735 12.79 -0.02 -0.41
C LYS A 735 13.00 0.60 0.97
N LEU A 736 14.27 0.76 1.34
CA LEU A 736 14.72 1.54 2.49
C LEU A 736 15.04 2.97 2.03
N ARG A 737 14.41 3.97 2.65
CA ARG A 737 14.67 5.39 2.35
C ARG A 737 15.13 6.09 3.62
N MET A 738 16.30 6.71 3.57
CA MET A 738 16.87 7.44 4.70
C MET A 738 16.36 8.87 4.68
N ILE A 739 15.79 9.32 5.79
CA ILE A 739 15.19 10.64 5.95
C ILE A 739 15.98 11.34 7.04
N ARG A 740 16.74 12.35 6.66
CA ARG A 740 17.40 13.28 7.59
C ARG A 740 16.42 14.39 7.90
N LEU A 741 16.28 14.73 9.19
CA LEU A 741 15.49 15.88 9.60
C LEU A 741 16.43 17.01 9.99
N ASP A 742 16.09 18.22 9.53
CA ASP A 742 16.71 19.44 10.04
C ASP A 742 16.13 19.72 11.42
N THR A 743 17.00 19.65 12.44
CA THR A 743 16.68 19.85 13.85
C THR A 743 17.16 21.22 14.35
N SER A 744 17.65 22.08 13.47
CA SER A 744 18.19 23.42 13.80
C SER A 744 17.14 24.44 14.24
#